data_AF-A0A679LBD3-F1
#
_entry.id   AF-A0A679LBD3-F1
#
_cell.length_a   1.000
_cell.length_b   1.000
_cell.length_c   1.000
_cell.angle_alpha   90.00
_cell.angle_beta   90.00
_cell.angle_gamma   90.00
#
_symmetry.space_group_name_H-M   'P 1'
#
loop_
_entity.id
_entity.type
_entity.pdbx_description
1 polymer ?
#
loop_
_entity_poly.entity_id
_entity_poly.type
_entity_poly.pdbx_seq_one_letter_code
_entity_poly.pdbx_strand_id
1 'polypeptide(L)'
;MSIAITPEHYELADSVRSLVARVAPSEVLHAALESPVENPPPYWQAAAEQGLQGVHLAESVGGQGFGILELAVVLAEFGYGAVPGPFVPSAIASALIAAHDPQAKVLAELATGAAIAAYALDSGLTATRHGDVLVIRGEVRAVPAAAQASVLVLPVAIESRDEWVVLRNDQLEIEAVKSLDPLRPIAHVRANAVDVSDDALLSNLTMTTAHALMSTLLSAEAVGVARWATDTASAYAKIREQFGRPIGQFQAIKHKCAEMIADTERATAAVWDAARALDDAGESSSDVEFAAAVAATLAPATAQRCTQDCIQVHGGIGFTWEHDTNVYYRRALMLAACFGRGSEYPQRVVDTATTAGMRPVDIDLDPSTEKLRAQIRAEVAALKAMPREPRTVAIAEGGWVLPYLPKPWGRAASPVEQIIIAQEFTAGRVKRPQIAIATWIVPSIVAFGTDNQKQRLLPPTFRGDIFWCQLFSEPGAGSDLASLATKATRVDGGWRITGQKIWTTGAQYSQWGALLARTDPSAPKHNGITYFLLDMKSEGVQVKPLRELTGKEFFNTVYLDDVFVPDELVLGEVNRGWEVSRNTLTAERVSIGGSDSTFLPTLGEFVDFVRDYRFEGQFDQVARHRAGQLIAEGHATKLLNLRSTLLTLAGGDPMAPAAISKLLSMRTGQGYAEFAVSSFGTDAVIGDTERLPGKWGEYLLASRATTIYGGTSEVQLNIIAERLLGLPRDP
;
A
#
# COMPACT_ATOMS: atom_id res chain seq x y z
N MET A 1 -7.29 1.93 -7.65
CA MET A 1 -8.45 1.71 -6.76
C MET A 1 -8.67 2.98 -5.95
N SER A 2 -9.92 3.29 -5.61
CA SER A 2 -10.29 4.46 -4.78
C SER A 2 -9.90 4.26 -3.31
N ILE A 3 -10.00 5.30 -2.49
CA ILE A 3 -9.90 5.15 -1.01
C ILE A 3 -11.03 4.26 -0.48
N ALA A 4 -12.21 4.32 -1.10
CA ALA A 4 -13.40 3.53 -0.74
C ALA A 4 -13.11 2.03 -0.59
N ILE A 5 -13.70 1.42 0.45
CA ILE A 5 -13.61 -0.01 0.74
C ILE A 5 -14.99 -0.63 0.97
N THR A 6 -15.89 0.03 1.71
CA THR A 6 -17.23 -0.50 1.99
C THR A 6 -18.21 -0.18 0.84
N PRO A 7 -19.34 -0.91 0.73
CA PRO A 7 -20.39 -0.58 -0.24
C PRO A 7 -20.84 0.89 -0.18
N GLU A 8 -21.01 1.43 1.03
CA GLU A 8 -21.42 2.82 1.26
C GLU A 8 -20.35 3.81 0.76
N HIS A 9 -19.07 3.50 0.97
CA HIS A 9 -17.98 4.30 0.41
C HIS A 9 -17.98 4.28 -1.12
N TYR A 10 -18.30 3.14 -1.74
CA TYR A 10 -18.39 3.04 -3.19
C TYR A 10 -19.57 3.83 -3.74
N GLU A 11 -20.73 3.76 -3.10
CA GLU A 11 -21.91 4.56 -3.47
C GLU A 11 -21.61 6.06 -3.38
N LEU A 12 -20.95 6.50 -2.29
CA LEU A 12 -20.48 7.88 -2.14
C LEU A 12 -19.50 8.26 -3.26
N ALA A 13 -18.47 7.44 -3.49
CA ALA A 13 -17.47 7.71 -4.52
C ALA A 13 -18.08 7.79 -5.93
N ASP A 14 -19.04 6.91 -6.27
CA ASP A 14 -19.70 6.89 -7.57
C ASP A 14 -20.65 8.07 -7.75
N SER A 15 -21.35 8.48 -6.68
CA SER A 15 -22.16 9.70 -6.67
C SER A 15 -21.30 10.94 -6.93
N VAL A 16 -20.20 11.09 -6.20
CA VAL A 16 -19.26 12.21 -6.35
C VAL A 16 -18.61 12.19 -7.73
N ARG A 17 -18.16 11.03 -8.23
CA ARG A 17 -17.59 10.88 -9.57
C ARG A 17 -18.58 11.31 -10.65
N SER A 18 -19.86 10.98 -10.49
CA SER A 18 -20.92 11.39 -11.40
C SER A 18 -21.14 12.90 -11.40
N LEU A 19 -21.03 13.56 -10.24
CA LEU A 19 -21.03 15.03 -10.16
C LEU A 19 -19.79 15.60 -10.85
N VAL A 20 -18.60 15.13 -10.49
CA VAL A 20 -17.31 15.57 -11.02
C VAL A 20 -17.27 15.50 -12.54
N ALA A 21 -17.71 14.40 -13.15
CA ALA A 21 -17.78 14.24 -14.60
C ALA A 21 -18.68 15.28 -15.29
N ARG A 22 -19.72 15.78 -14.61
CA ARG A 22 -20.59 16.85 -15.15
C ARG A 22 -20.00 18.24 -14.98
N VAL A 23 -19.26 18.48 -13.90
CA VAL A 23 -18.85 19.85 -13.51
C VAL A 23 -17.40 20.19 -13.87
N ALA A 24 -16.58 19.17 -14.11
CA ALA A 24 -15.19 19.32 -14.50
C ALA A 24 -14.84 18.45 -15.73
N PRO A 25 -15.65 18.47 -16.82
CA PRO A 25 -15.22 17.87 -18.08
C PRO A 25 -14.03 18.66 -18.65
N SER A 26 -13.30 18.06 -19.60
CA SER A 26 -12.09 18.64 -20.20
C SER A 26 -12.32 20.08 -20.67
N GLU A 27 -13.44 20.38 -21.33
CA GLU A 27 -13.76 21.72 -21.82
C GLU A 27 -13.80 22.78 -20.71
N VAL A 28 -14.31 22.41 -19.52
CA VAL A 28 -14.33 23.30 -18.34
C VAL A 28 -12.93 23.49 -17.78
N LEU A 29 -12.12 22.43 -17.73
CA LEU A 29 -10.73 22.52 -17.26
C LEU A 29 -9.92 23.46 -18.16
N HIS A 30 -10.04 23.32 -19.48
CA HIS A 30 -9.35 24.18 -20.46
C HIS A 30 -9.86 25.61 -20.46
N ALA A 31 -11.17 25.83 -20.28
CA ALA A 31 -11.70 27.19 -20.12
C ALA A 31 -11.12 27.88 -18.86
N ALA A 32 -10.97 27.13 -17.77
CA ALA A 32 -10.39 27.61 -16.52
C ALA A 32 -8.87 27.83 -16.56
N LEU A 33 -8.17 27.30 -17.58
CA LEU A 33 -6.77 27.65 -17.85
C LEU A 33 -6.62 29.08 -18.40
N GLU A 34 -7.61 29.54 -19.18
CA GLU A 34 -7.59 30.82 -19.87
C GLU A 34 -8.30 31.93 -19.09
N SER A 35 -9.33 31.57 -18.32
CA SER A 35 -10.19 32.51 -17.60
C SER A 35 -10.24 32.20 -16.10
N PRO A 36 -10.28 33.22 -15.23
CA PRO A 36 -10.45 33.00 -13.80
C PRO A 36 -11.72 32.20 -13.48
N VAL A 37 -11.62 31.28 -12.52
CA VAL A 37 -12.77 30.52 -12.00
C VAL A 37 -13.76 31.49 -11.35
N GLU A 38 -15.06 31.35 -11.66
CA GLU A 38 -16.12 32.15 -11.04
C GLU A 38 -16.15 31.99 -9.50
N ASN A 39 -16.66 33.00 -8.81
CA ASN A 39 -16.79 32.99 -7.35
C ASN A 39 -18.22 33.35 -6.91
N PRO A 40 -19.00 32.39 -6.37
CA PRO A 40 -18.66 30.96 -6.22
C PRO A 40 -18.57 30.24 -7.58
N PRO A 41 -17.87 29.10 -7.68
CA PRO A 41 -17.87 28.30 -8.91
C PRO A 41 -19.28 27.79 -9.28
N PRO A 42 -19.57 27.51 -10.56
CA PRO A 42 -20.91 27.11 -10.98
C PRO A 42 -21.44 25.83 -10.31
N TYR A 43 -20.54 24.91 -9.93
CA TYR A 43 -20.92 23.67 -9.26
C TYR A 43 -21.18 23.81 -7.76
N TRP A 44 -20.82 24.95 -7.17
CA TRP A 44 -20.73 25.11 -5.71
C TRP A 44 -22.06 24.80 -5.03
N GLN A 45 -23.15 25.37 -5.54
CA GLN A 45 -24.48 25.14 -5.00
C GLN A 45 -24.94 23.68 -5.17
N ALA A 46 -24.67 23.07 -6.34
CA ALA A 46 -25.03 21.68 -6.60
C ALA A 46 -24.26 20.69 -5.71
N ALA A 47 -23.00 20.99 -5.34
CA ALA A 47 -22.26 20.22 -4.36
C ALA A 47 -22.88 20.36 -2.95
N ALA A 48 -23.35 21.57 -2.60
CA ALA A 48 -23.93 21.85 -1.28
C ALA A 48 -25.29 21.15 -1.12
N GLU A 49 -26.11 21.15 -2.17
CA GLU A 49 -27.38 20.43 -2.22
C GLU A 49 -27.22 18.90 -2.12
N GLN A 50 -26.06 18.37 -2.54
CA GLN A 50 -25.68 16.97 -2.33
C GLN A 50 -25.04 16.71 -0.96
N GLY A 51 -24.90 17.74 -0.11
CA GLY A 51 -24.31 17.64 1.23
C GLY A 51 -22.79 17.49 1.26
N LEU A 52 -22.10 17.68 0.13
CA LEU A 52 -20.66 17.36 0.02
C LEU A 52 -19.78 18.31 0.84
N GLN A 53 -20.15 19.59 0.95
CA GLN A 53 -19.42 20.58 1.76
C GLN A 53 -19.47 20.27 3.26
N GLY A 54 -20.53 19.58 3.70
CA GLY A 54 -20.77 19.24 5.10
C GLY A 54 -20.64 17.77 5.41
N VAL A 55 -20.00 16.97 4.54
CA VAL A 55 -19.98 15.50 4.68
C VAL A 55 -19.45 15.05 6.05
N HIS A 56 -18.37 15.64 6.54
CA HIS A 56 -17.74 15.36 7.85
C HIS A 56 -18.27 16.22 9.00
N LEU A 57 -19.16 17.18 8.71
CA LEU A 57 -19.67 18.12 9.71
C LEU A 57 -20.86 17.50 10.45
N ALA A 58 -21.03 17.88 11.72
CA ALA A 58 -22.14 17.40 12.54
C ALA A 58 -23.50 17.80 11.95
N GLU A 59 -24.51 16.94 12.11
CA GLU A 59 -25.88 17.22 11.66
C GLU A 59 -26.47 18.50 12.29
N SER A 60 -26.05 18.84 13.52
CA SER A 60 -26.50 20.03 14.25
C SER A 60 -26.08 21.36 13.60
N VAL A 61 -25.05 21.35 12.75
CA VAL A 61 -24.64 22.49 11.92
C VAL A 61 -25.04 22.29 10.45
N GLY A 62 -25.93 21.34 10.15
CA GLY A 62 -26.41 21.06 8.79
C GLY A 62 -25.48 20.20 7.95
N GLY A 63 -24.51 19.50 8.57
CA GLY A 63 -23.68 18.49 7.92
C GLY A 63 -24.35 17.12 7.80
N GLN A 64 -23.59 16.12 7.36
CA GLN A 64 -24.05 14.74 7.17
C GLN A 64 -23.61 13.79 8.29
N GLY A 65 -22.73 14.23 9.20
CA GLY A 65 -22.29 13.46 10.36
C GLY A 65 -21.32 12.31 10.07
N PHE A 66 -20.74 12.22 8.86
CA PHE A 66 -19.70 11.25 8.56
C PHE A 66 -18.33 11.67 9.09
N GLY A 67 -17.29 10.86 8.86
CA GLY A 67 -15.93 11.12 9.30
C GLY A 67 -15.04 11.78 8.24
N ILE A 68 -13.78 11.95 8.62
CA ILE A 68 -12.67 12.34 7.77
C ILE A 68 -12.42 11.30 6.68
N LEU A 69 -12.69 10.02 6.91
CA LEU A 69 -12.59 8.99 5.89
C LEU A 69 -13.55 9.22 4.72
N GLU A 70 -14.83 9.49 4.99
CA GLU A 70 -15.79 9.81 3.92
C GLU A 70 -15.42 11.12 3.22
N LEU A 71 -14.94 12.14 3.96
CA LEU A 71 -14.42 13.34 3.34
C LEU A 71 -13.23 13.04 2.42
N ALA A 72 -12.28 12.20 2.84
CA ALA A 72 -11.14 11.80 2.02
C ALA A 72 -11.59 11.08 0.72
N VAL A 73 -12.65 10.26 0.77
CA VAL A 73 -13.26 9.67 -0.43
C VAL A 73 -13.76 10.76 -1.39
N VAL A 74 -14.48 11.77 -0.89
CA VAL A 74 -14.94 12.91 -1.70
C VAL A 74 -13.76 13.66 -2.31
N LEU A 75 -12.75 14.02 -1.51
CA LEU A 75 -11.59 14.79 -1.99
C LEU A 75 -10.75 14.02 -3.02
N ALA A 76 -10.67 12.70 -2.92
CA ALA A 76 -10.01 11.87 -3.93
C ALA A 76 -10.73 11.90 -5.28
N GLU A 77 -12.07 11.92 -5.31
CA GLU A 77 -12.82 12.07 -6.56
C GLU A 77 -12.72 13.51 -7.12
N PHE A 78 -12.68 14.54 -6.26
CA PHE A 78 -12.40 15.91 -6.68
C PHE A 78 -10.99 16.06 -7.28
N GLY A 79 -10.00 15.40 -6.68
CA GLY A 79 -8.64 15.31 -7.21
C GLY A 79 -8.58 14.56 -8.54
N TYR A 80 -9.36 13.48 -8.67
CA TYR A 80 -9.49 12.72 -9.92
C TYR A 80 -10.05 13.57 -11.06
N GLY A 81 -10.96 14.50 -10.79
CA GLY A 81 -11.48 15.43 -11.81
C GLY A 81 -10.73 16.75 -11.94
N ALA A 82 -9.65 16.96 -11.18
CA ALA A 82 -8.95 18.24 -11.06
C ALA A 82 -9.90 19.45 -10.85
N VAL A 83 -10.99 19.25 -10.10
CA VAL A 83 -12.12 20.20 -10.03
C VAL A 83 -11.60 21.62 -9.71
N PRO A 84 -11.91 22.63 -10.55
CA PRO A 84 -11.45 24.01 -10.33
C PRO A 84 -12.08 24.63 -9.08
N GLY A 85 -11.42 25.63 -8.47
CA GLY A 85 -12.02 26.46 -7.43
C GLY A 85 -11.69 26.04 -6.00
N PRO A 86 -12.52 26.34 -4.99
CA PRO A 86 -12.10 26.36 -3.60
C PRO A 86 -12.57 25.17 -2.75
N PHE A 87 -13.18 24.12 -3.34
CA PHE A 87 -13.80 23.04 -2.57
C PHE A 87 -12.85 22.35 -1.59
N VAL A 88 -11.67 21.93 -2.05
CA VAL A 88 -10.69 21.23 -1.18
C VAL A 88 -10.15 22.16 -0.07
N PRO A 89 -9.68 23.39 -0.36
CA PRO A 89 -9.30 24.34 0.69
C PRO A 89 -10.41 24.62 1.71
N SER A 90 -11.65 24.77 1.24
CA SER A 90 -12.80 25.04 2.11
C SER A 90 -13.16 23.84 2.98
N ALA A 91 -13.09 22.62 2.43
CA ALA A 91 -13.31 21.40 3.20
C ALA A 91 -12.26 21.24 4.30
N ILE A 92 -10.98 21.46 3.99
CA ILE A 92 -9.89 21.42 4.98
C ILE A 92 -10.11 22.46 6.08
N ALA A 93 -10.39 23.71 5.72
CA ALA A 93 -10.65 24.78 6.69
C ALA A 93 -11.84 24.45 7.60
N SER A 94 -12.92 23.88 7.04
CA SER A 94 -14.08 23.46 7.83
C SER A 94 -13.75 22.30 8.78
N ALA A 95 -12.88 21.36 8.39
CA ALA A 95 -12.41 20.28 9.25
C ALA A 95 -11.54 20.79 10.40
N LEU A 96 -10.70 21.81 10.17
CA LEU A 96 -9.93 22.48 11.22
C LEU A 96 -10.85 23.16 12.25
N ILE A 97 -11.88 23.89 11.78
CA ILE A 97 -12.86 24.54 12.66
C ILE A 97 -13.67 23.48 13.44
N ALA A 98 -14.12 22.41 12.79
CA ALA A 98 -14.88 21.35 13.44
C ALA A 98 -14.07 20.58 14.50
N ALA A 99 -12.76 20.39 14.28
CA ALA A 99 -11.87 19.77 15.25
C ALA A 99 -11.64 20.65 16.49
N HIS A 100 -11.83 21.96 16.39
CA HIS A 100 -11.85 22.87 17.54
C HIS A 100 -13.19 22.84 18.29
N ASP A 101 -14.28 23.05 17.54
CA ASP A 101 -15.65 23.04 18.05
C ASP A 101 -16.59 22.54 16.93
N PRO A 102 -17.16 21.32 17.07
CA PRO A 102 -18.07 20.76 16.08
C PRO A 102 -19.41 21.51 15.99
N GLN A 103 -19.68 22.43 16.92
CA GLN A 103 -20.89 23.28 16.96
C GLN A 103 -20.62 24.73 16.57
N ALA A 104 -19.41 25.05 16.11
CA ALA A 104 -19.06 26.41 15.72
C ALA A 104 -20.04 26.95 14.67
N LYS A 105 -20.66 28.11 14.93
CA LYS A 105 -21.76 28.66 14.11
C LYS A 105 -21.39 28.84 12.64
N VAL A 106 -20.13 29.19 12.35
CA VAL A 106 -19.62 29.36 10.98
C VAL A 106 -19.69 28.07 10.16
N LEU A 107 -19.68 26.89 10.80
CA LEU A 107 -19.80 25.61 10.12
C LEU A 107 -21.14 25.47 9.39
N ALA A 108 -22.22 26.10 9.87
CA ALA A 108 -23.50 26.09 9.18
C ALA A 108 -23.47 26.87 7.85
N GLU A 109 -22.73 27.98 7.81
CA GLU A 109 -22.50 28.72 6.56
C GLU A 109 -21.65 27.89 5.58
N LEU A 110 -20.67 27.13 6.09
CA LEU A 110 -19.81 26.28 5.26
C LEU A 110 -20.54 25.04 4.74
N ALA A 111 -21.33 24.37 5.58
CA ALA A 111 -22.11 23.19 5.22
C ALA A 111 -23.12 23.49 4.11
N THR A 112 -23.78 24.65 4.18
CA THR A 112 -24.77 25.10 3.19
C THR A 112 -24.14 25.69 1.92
N GLY A 113 -22.82 25.90 1.90
CA GLY A 113 -22.12 26.59 0.82
C GLY A 113 -22.34 28.12 0.80
N ALA A 114 -22.97 28.70 1.82
CA ALA A 114 -23.15 30.15 1.93
C ALA A 114 -21.83 30.90 2.17
N ALA A 115 -20.83 30.23 2.76
CA ALA A 115 -19.47 30.72 2.91
C ALA A 115 -18.46 29.81 2.21
N ILE A 116 -17.35 30.40 1.79
CA ILE A 116 -16.18 29.69 1.27
C ILE A 116 -15.06 29.92 2.28
N ALA A 117 -14.39 28.85 2.68
CA ALA A 117 -13.24 28.95 3.57
C ALA A 117 -11.92 28.68 2.83
N ALA A 118 -10.84 29.24 3.38
CA ALA A 118 -9.47 28.92 3.00
C ALA A 118 -8.65 28.67 4.27
N TYR A 119 -7.52 28.01 4.10
CA TYR A 119 -6.56 27.77 5.18
C TYR A 119 -5.14 28.06 4.68
N ALA A 120 -4.21 28.28 5.62
CA ALA A 120 -2.79 28.33 5.34
C ALA A 120 -2.04 27.29 6.19
N LEU A 121 -1.01 26.67 5.62
CA LEU A 121 -0.15 25.73 6.36
C LEU A 121 0.74 26.48 7.36
N ASP A 122 1.41 27.53 6.89
CA ASP A 122 2.33 28.37 7.65
C ASP A 122 1.94 29.84 7.51
N SER A 123 2.38 30.70 8.43
CA SER A 123 2.17 32.14 8.33
C SER A 123 3.32 32.97 8.90
N GLY A 124 3.38 34.24 8.48
CA GLY A 124 4.15 35.29 9.15
C GLY A 124 3.28 36.19 10.03
N LEU A 125 2.10 35.74 10.46
CA LEU A 125 1.23 36.51 11.34
C LEU A 125 1.72 36.42 12.78
N THR A 126 1.63 37.55 13.46
CA THR A 126 1.92 37.69 14.88
C THR A 126 0.75 38.36 15.57
N ALA A 127 0.47 37.99 16.83
CA ALA A 127 -0.53 38.65 17.65
C ALA A 127 0.08 39.19 18.94
N THR A 128 -0.34 40.39 19.34
CA THR A 128 -0.01 40.98 20.63
C THR A 128 -1.27 41.19 21.45
N ARG A 129 -1.27 40.70 22.70
CA ARG A 129 -2.43 40.83 23.60
C ARG A 129 -2.48 42.22 24.24
N HIS A 130 -3.64 42.86 24.14
CA HIS A 130 -3.95 44.15 24.75
C HIS A 130 -5.26 44.03 25.54
N GLY A 131 -5.17 43.59 26.80
CA GLY A 131 -6.34 43.24 27.59
C GLY A 131 -7.02 41.98 27.05
N ASP A 132 -8.32 42.06 26.77
CA ASP A 132 -9.14 40.94 26.24
C ASP A 132 -9.14 40.88 24.70
N VAL A 133 -8.31 41.70 24.04
CA VAL A 133 -8.21 41.79 22.58
C VAL A 133 -6.82 41.37 22.12
N LEU A 134 -6.77 40.58 21.05
CA LEU A 134 -5.56 40.25 20.31
C LEU A 134 -5.47 41.11 19.05
N VAL A 135 -4.32 41.74 18.86
CA VAL A 135 -4.07 42.58 17.68
C VAL A 135 -3.13 41.84 16.74
N ILE A 136 -3.66 41.41 15.59
CA ILE A 136 -2.96 40.57 14.62
C ILE A 136 -2.33 41.42 13.51
N ARG A 137 -1.06 41.14 13.22
CA ARG A 137 -0.28 41.80 12.16
C ARG A 137 0.56 40.81 11.37
N GLY A 138 0.75 41.07 10.09
CA GLY A 138 1.72 40.36 9.25
C GLY A 138 1.13 39.92 7.92
N GLU A 139 1.79 38.96 7.29
CA GLU A 139 1.43 38.46 5.97
C GLU A 139 1.50 36.93 5.92
N VAL A 140 0.54 36.36 5.18
CA VAL A 140 0.53 34.96 4.74
C VAL A 140 0.58 34.96 3.23
N ARG A 141 1.47 34.15 2.64
CA ARG A 141 1.68 34.18 1.19
C ARG A 141 1.16 32.93 0.50
N ALA A 142 0.65 33.12 -0.72
CA ALA A 142 0.22 32.04 -1.60
C ALA A 142 -0.84 31.11 -0.97
N VAL A 143 -1.83 31.70 -0.29
CA VAL A 143 -2.93 30.98 0.36
C VAL A 143 -3.91 30.48 -0.71
N PRO A 144 -4.10 29.15 -0.88
CA PRO A 144 -5.06 28.60 -1.82
C PRO A 144 -6.48 29.08 -1.54
N ALA A 145 -7.20 29.46 -2.59
CA ALA A 145 -8.58 29.95 -2.54
C ALA A 145 -8.84 31.21 -1.70
N ALA A 146 -7.83 31.89 -1.15
CA ALA A 146 -8.06 33.03 -0.26
C ALA A 146 -8.82 34.18 -0.93
N ALA A 147 -8.61 34.46 -2.23
CA ALA A 147 -9.38 35.46 -2.98
C ALA A 147 -10.87 35.09 -3.15
N GLN A 148 -11.22 33.82 -2.97
CA GLN A 148 -12.59 33.33 -3.06
C GLN A 148 -13.23 33.18 -1.67
N ALA A 149 -12.42 33.12 -0.61
CA ALA A 149 -12.86 32.82 0.74
C ALA A 149 -13.45 34.05 1.46
N SER A 150 -14.52 33.82 2.23
CA SER A 150 -15.05 34.75 3.22
C SER A 150 -14.57 34.43 4.64
N VAL A 151 -14.02 33.23 4.86
CA VAL A 151 -13.49 32.74 6.13
C VAL A 151 -12.07 32.21 5.92
N LEU A 152 -11.12 32.60 6.76
CA LEU A 152 -9.73 32.15 6.67
C LEU A 152 -9.28 31.56 8.00
N VAL A 153 -8.77 30.33 7.97
CA VAL A 153 -8.14 29.66 9.11
C VAL A 153 -6.62 29.80 8.97
N LEU A 154 -6.01 30.64 9.80
CA LEU A 154 -4.60 31.01 9.66
C LEU A 154 -3.84 30.68 10.95
N PRO A 155 -2.61 30.15 10.87
CA PRO A 155 -1.77 30.07 12.05
C PRO A 155 -1.28 31.48 12.42
N VAL A 156 -1.09 31.76 13.70
CA VAL A 156 -0.62 33.04 14.22
C VAL A 156 0.29 32.80 15.42
N ALA A 157 1.45 33.46 15.42
CA ALA A 157 2.35 33.42 16.56
C ALA A 157 1.87 34.40 17.64
N ILE A 158 1.42 33.87 18.77
CA ILE A 158 1.01 34.63 19.95
C ILE A 158 2.12 34.49 21.00
N GLU A 159 2.86 35.57 21.21
CA GLU A 159 4.06 35.59 22.07
C GLU A 159 5.13 34.56 21.67
N SER A 160 5.11 33.36 22.27
CA SER A 160 6.08 32.27 22.04
C SER A 160 5.43 30.97 21.58
N ARG A 161 4.15 31.00 21.22
CA ARG A 161 3.37 29.84 20.80
C ARG A 161 2.64 30.12 19.50
N ASP A 162 2.49 29.09 18.68
CA ASP A 162 1.64 29.15 17.49
C ASP A 162 0.23 28.67 17.86
N GLU A 163 -0.76 29.46 17.48
CA GLU A 163 -2.19 29.15 17.61
C GLU A 163 -2.89 29.31 16.26
N TRP A 164 -4.11 28.83 16.15
CA TRP A 164 -4.94 28.97 14.96
C TRP A 164 -6.03 30.01 15.19
N VAL A 165 -6.28 30.88 14.21
CA VAL A 165 -7.32 31.90 14.27
C VAL A 165 -8.25 31.81 13.06
N VAL A 166 -9.53 32.10 13.28
CA VAL A 166 -10.53 32.29 12.22
C VAL A 166 -10.74 33.79 11.99
N LEU A 167 -10.46 34.25 10.78
CA LEU A 167 -10.65 35.64 10.36
C LEU A 167 -11.65 35.73 9.21
N ARG A 168 -12.36 36.86 9.12
CA ARG A 168 -13.23 37.17 7.98
C ARG A 168 -12.47 38.01 6.96
N ASN A 169 -12.82 37.85 5.68
CA ASN A 169 -12.08 38.51 4.59
C ASN A 169 -12.16 40.04 4.61
N ASP A 170 -13.22 40.61 5.17
CA ASP A 170 -13.46 42.05 5.31
C ASP A 170 -12.53 42.71 6.34
N GLN A 171 -11.88 41.90 7.17
CA GLN A 171 -10.85 42.32 8.11
C GLN A 171 -9.44 42.31 7.50
N LEU A 172 -9.28 41.79 6.27
CA LEU A 172 -7.98 41.44 5.69
C LEU A 172 -7.76 42.14 4.35
N GLU A 173 -6.50 42.39 4.02
CA GLU A 173 -6.10 42.74 2.67
C GLU A 173 -5.76 41.47 1.90
N ILE A 174 -6.51 41.20 0.82
CA ILE A 174 -6.33 40.00 -0.01
C ILE A 174 -5.85 40.42 -1.40
N GLU A 175 -4.61 40.04 -1.73
CA GLU A 175 -3.98 40.33 -3.01
C GLU A 175 -3.89 39.04 -3.83
N ALA A 176 -4.76 38.89 -4.84
CA ALA A 176 -4.73 37.76 -5.75
C ALA A 176 -3.42 37.73 -6.55
N VAL A 177 -2.78 36.56 -6.63
CA VAL A 177 -1.55 36.36 -7.41
C VAL A 177 -1.70 35.17 -8.35
N LYS A 178 -0.92 35.19 -9.45
CA LYS A 178 -1.03 34.17 -10.49
C LYS A 178 -0.54 32.82 -9.96
N SER A 179 -1.43 31.83 -9.97
CA SER A 179 -1.11 30.45 -9.59
C SER A 179 -0.35 29.72 -10.71
N LEU A 180 0.46 28.73 -10.31
CA LEU A 180 1.06 27.76 -11.24
C LEU A 180 -0.01 26.86 -11.89
N ASP A 181 -1.05 26.55 -11.13
CA ASP A 181 -2.29 25.91 -11.58
C ASP A 181 -3.41 26.96 -11.61
N PRO A 182 -3.77 27.51 -12.78
CA PRO A 182 -4.83 28.51 -12.90
C PRO A 182 -6.18 28.07 -12.32
N LEU A 183 -6.46 26.76 -12.27
CA LEU A 183 -7.70 26.20 -11.74
C LEU A 183 -7.77 26.29 -10.21
N ARG A 184 -6.65 26.56 -9.55
CA ARG A 184 -6.57 26.73 -8.10
C ARG A 184 -5.96 28.11 -7.79
N PRO A 185 -6.79 29.17 -7.71
CA PRO A 185 -6.34 30.51 -7.41
C PRO A 185 -5.63 30.60 -6.04
N ILE A 186 -4.68 31.53 -5.93
CA ILE A 186 -3.95 31.81 -4.69
C ILE A 186 -3.94 33.32 -4.42
N ALA A 187 -3.80 33.71 -3.15
CA ALA A 187 -3.63 35.12 -2.78
C ALA A 187 -2.62 35.30 -1.64
N HIS A 188 -2.01 36.48 -1.56
CA HIS A 188 -1.39 36.97 -0.33
C HIS A 188 -2.48 37.54 0.57
N VAL A 189 -2.38 37.27 1.88
CA VAL A 189 -3.33 37.71 2.90
C VAL A 189 -2.55 38.53 3.92
N ARG A 190 -2.94 39.79 4.14
CA ARG A 190 -2.30 40.67 5.11
C ARG A 190 -3.28 41.09 6.19
N ALA A 191 -2.83 41.02 7.44
CA ALA A 191 -3.52 41.56 8.59
C ALA A 191 -2.81 42.86 9.00
N ASN A 192 -3.55 43.97 8.99
CA ASN A 192 -3.04 45.29 9.36
C ASN A 192 -3.65 45.76 10.67
N ALA A 193 -3.14 45.22 11.78
CA ALA A 193 -3.63 45.48 13.13
C ALA A 193 -5.12 45.11 13.28
N VAL A 194 -5.43 43.85 12.98
CA VAL A 194 -6.79 43.31 13.10
C VAL A 194 -7.06 42.95 14.55
N ASP A 195 -8.08 43.57 15.14
CA ASP A 195 -8.50 43.31 16.51
C ASP A 195 -9.46 42.12 16.54
N VAL A 196 -9.13 41.10 17.32
CA VAL A 196 -9.99 39.92 17.56
C VAL A 196 -10.13 39.61 19.04
N SER A 197 -11.29 39.09 19.44
CA SER A 197 -11.47 38.48 20.76
C SER A 197 -10.96 37.03 20.78
N ASP A 198 -10.89 36.44 21.97
CA ASP A 198 -10.50 35.04 22.14
C ASP A 198 -11.47 34.06 21.43
N ASP A 199 -12.70 34.47 21.09
CA ASP A 199 -13.66 33.65 20.31
C ASP A 199 -13.19 33.36 18.88
N ALA A 200 -12.21 34.12 18.36
CA ALA A 200 -11.61 33.85 17.06
C ALA A 200 -10.54 32.75 17.12
N LEU A 201 -10.05 32.40 18.31
CA LEU A 201 -8.99 31.40 18.50
C LEU A 201 -9.57 29.99 18.48
N LEU A 202 -8.93 29.11 17.73
CA LEU A 202 -9.22 27.68 17.74
C LEU A 202 -8.42 26.99 18.86
N SER A 203 -8.64 27.41 20.10
CA SER A 203 -7.83 27.01 21.28
C SER A 203 -7.78 25.49 21.57
N ASN A 204 -8.82 24.75 21.22
CA ASN A 204 -8.85 23.27 21.30
C ASN A 204 -8.13 22.54 20.15
N LEU A 205 -7.70 23.25 19.10
CA LEU A 205 -7.04 22.66 17.94
C LEU A 205 -5.52 22.71 18.12
N THR A 206 -4.90 21.54 18.35
CA THR A 206 -3.44 21.46 18.42
C THR A 206 -2.80 21.59 17.04
N MET A 207 -1.55 22.09 16.98
CA MET A 207 -0.76 22.12 15.75
C MET A 207 -0.60 20.73 15.10
N THR A 208 -0.43 19.68 15.93
CA THR A 208 -0.30 18.30 15.45
C THR A 208 -1.57 17.83 14.75
N THR A 209 -2.74 18.01 15.38
CA THR A 209 -4.04 17.65 14.79
C THR A 209 -4.34 18.45 13.54
N ALA A 210 -4.06 19.76 13.54
CA ALA A 210 -4.25 20.62 12.38
C ALA A 210 -3.38 20.17 11.19
N HIS A 211 -2.09 19.93 11.41
CA HIS A 211 -1.19 19.41 10.38
C HIS A 211 -1.62 18.04 9.87
N ALA A 212 -2.08 17.15 10.75
CA ALA A 212 -2.59 15.84 10.36
C ALA A 212 -3.83 15.96 9.45
N LEU A 213 -4.82 16.78 9.84
CA LEU A 213 -6.01 17.04 9.01
C LEU A 213 -5.64 17.60 7.64
N MET A 214 -4.82 18.67 7.59
CA MET A 214 -4.41 19.29 6.32
C MET A 214 -3.67 18.29 5.43
N SER A 215 -2.68 17.59 5.97
CA SER A 215 -1.83 16.70 5.18
C SER A 215 -2.56 15.44 4.72
N THR A 216 -3.45 14.85 5.54
CA THR A 216 -4.30 13.72 5.14
C THR A 216 -5.25 14.11 4.01
N LEU A 217 -5.95 15.23 4.14
CA LEU A 217 -6.94 15.68 3.16
C LEU A 217 -6.31 16.15 1.85
N LEU A 218 -5.15 16.82 1.91
CA LEU A 218 -4.33 17.09 0.71
C LEU A 218 -3.85 15.80 0.04
N SER A 219 -3.47 14.80 0.84
CA SER A 219 -3.02 13.51 0.32
C SER A 219 -4.15 12.78 -0.40
N ALA A 220 -5.40 12.92 0.08
CA ALA A 220 -6.59 12.41 -0.60
C ALA A 220 -6.77 13.02 -2.00
N GLU A 221 -6.66 14.34 -2.14
CA GLU A 221 -6.67 14.97 -3.46
C GLU A 221 -5.52 14.47 -4.35
N ALA A 222 -4.31 14.36 -3.80
CA ALA A 222 -3.12 13.91 -4.52
C ALA A 222 -3.25 12.48 -5.06
N VAL A 223 -3.80 11.53 -4.29
CA VAL A 223 -4.03 10.17 -4.79
C VAL A 223 -5.13 10.13 -5.87
N GLY A 224 -6.11 11.03 -5.81
CA GLY A 224 -7.07 11.25 -6.88
C GLY A 224 -6.40 11.64 -8.20
N VAL A 225 -5.48 12.62 -8.15
CA VAL A 225 -4.66 13.07 -9.29
C VAL A 225 -3.78 11.93 -9.82
N ALA A 226 -3.14 11.15 -8.94
CA ALA A 226 -2.31 10.01 -9.33
C ALA A 226 -3.13 8.91 -10.04
N ARG A 227 -4.35 8.65 -9.54
CA ARG A 227 -5.28 7.69 -10.13
C ARG A 227 -5.70 8.12 -11.52
N TRP A 228 -6.08 9.39 -11.72
CA TRP A 228 -6.40 9.91 -13.04
C TRP A 228 -5.23 9.75 -14.01
N ALA A 229 -4.01 10.08 -13.58
CA ALA A 229 -2.83 9.98 -14.43
C ALA A 229 -2.55 8.53 -14.85
N THR A 230 -2.73 7.58 -13.93
CA THR A 230 -2.59 6.13 -14.16
C THR A 230 -3.64 5.59 -15.13
N ASP A 231 -4.91 5.93 -14.89
CA ASP A 231 -6.03 5.49 -15.73
C ASP A 231 -5.86 6.04 -17.15
N THR A 232 -5.57 7.34 -17.28
CA THR A 232 -5.39 8.03 -18.57
C THR A 232 -4.20 7.47 -19.35
N ALA A 233 -3.06 7.27 -18.69
CA ALA A 233 -1.88 6.66 -19.31
C ALA A 233 -2.18 5.23 -19.81
N SER A 234 -2.80 4.40 -18.97
CA SER A 234 -3.11 3.02 -19.34
C SER A 234 -4.17 2.92 -20.44
N ALA A 235 -5.18 3.80 -20.43
CA ALA A 235 -6.21 3.88 -21.46
C ALA A 235 -5.61 4.25 -22.82
N TYR A 236 -4.76 5.28 -22.85
CA TYR A 236 -4.04 5.66 -24.08
C TYR A 236 -3.11 4.54 -24.57
N ALA A 237 -2.42 3.85 -23.66
CA ALA A 237 -1.53 2.75 -24.00
C ALA A 237 -2.24 1.56 -24.66
N LYS A 238 -3.54 1.35 -24.38
CA LYS A 238 -4.34 0.29 -25.03
C LYS A 238 -4.68 0.57 -26.48
N ILE A 239 -4.80 1.84 -26.85
CA ILE A 239 -5.36 2.24 -28.16
C ILE A 239 -4.32 2.85 -29.09
N ARG A 240 -3.25 3.45 -28.55
CA ARG A 240 -2.23 4.11 -29.37
C ARG A 240 -1.35 3.08 -30.05
N GLU A 241 -1.21 3.13 -31.38
CA GLU A 241 -0.44 2.12 -32.12
C GLU A 241 0.92 2.59 -32.64
N GLN A 242 2.00 1.88 -32.33
CA GLN A 242 3.32 2.09 -32.92
C GLN A 242 3.84 0.77 -33.47
N PHE A 243 4.54 0.81 -34.60
CA PHE A 243 5.05 -0.39 -35.27
C PHE A 243 3.97 -1.48 -35.48
N GLY A 244 2.74 -1.07 -35.79
CA GLY A 244 1.61 -1.97 -36.07
C GLY A 244 0.97 -2.65 -34.86
N ARG A 245 1.24 -2.17 -33.63
CA ARG A 245 0.63 -2.71 -32.40
C ARG A 245 0.38 -1.65 -31.33
N PRO A 246 -0.57 -1.88 -30.41
CA PRO A 246 -0.78 -1.00 -29.27
C PRO A 246 0.50 -0.79 -28.45
N ILE A 247 0.76 0.43 -28.00
CA ILE A 247 1.99 0.74 -27.26
C ILE A 247 2.07 0.01 -25.91
N GLY A 248 0.91 -0.37 -25.36
CA GLY A 248 0.81 -1.20 -24.16
C GLY A 248 1.37 -2.63 -24.31
N GLN A 249 1.69 -3.09 -25.52
CA GLN A 249 2.42 -4.34 -25.77
C GLN A 249 3.95 -4.19 -25.69
N PHE A 250 4.50 -2.97 -25.65
CA PHE A 250 5.94 -2.80 -25.44
C PHE A 250 6.22 -2.76 -23.94
N GLN A 251 7.06 -3.68 -23.46
CA GLN A 251 7.37 -3.83 -22.02
C GLN A 251 7.74 -2.51 -21.34
N ALA A 252 8.48 -1.62 -22.00
CA ALA A 252 8.86 -0.33 -21.42
C ALA A 252 7.64 0.54 -21.03
N ILE A 253 6.60 0.60 -21.88
CA ILE A 253 5.37 1.36 -21.59
C ILE A 253 4.48 0.57 -20.63
N LYS A 254 4.40 -0.75 -20.83
CA LYS A 254 3.63 -1.66 -19.97
C LYS A 254 4.06 -1.57 -18.51
N HIS A 255 5.37 -1.71 -18.28
CA HIS A 255 5.97 -1.67 -16.94
C HIS A 255 5.85 -0.27 -16.32
N LYS A 256 6.03 0.79 -17.10
CA LYS A 256 5.77 2.16 -16.62
C LYS A 256 4.35 2.32 -16.06
N CYS A 257 3.33 1.86 -16.80
CA CYS A 257 1.95 1.91 -16.30
C CYS A 257 1.74 1.02 -15.06
N ALA A 258 2.38 -0.16 -15.02
CA ALA A 258 2.32 -1.05 -13.86
C ALA A 258 2.96 -0.45 -12.60
N GLU A 259 4.06 0.31 -12.74
CA GLU A 259 4.67 1.06 -11.63
C GLU A 259 3.74 2.17 -11.13
N MET A 260 3.11 2.92 -12.04
CA MET A 260 2.17 3.99 -11.69
C MET A 260 1.02 3.49 -10.82
N ILE A 261 0.40 2.35 -11.18
CA ILE A 261 -0.67 1.78 -10.37
C ILE A 261 -0.14 1.21 -9.05
N ALA A 262 1.05 0.59 -9.02
CA ALA A 262 1.64 0.10 -7.78
C ALA A 262 1.90 1.23 -6.77
N ASP A 263 2.48 2.35 -7.22
CA ASP A 263 2.72 3.53 -6.39
C ASP A 263 1.40 4.21 -5.96
N THR A 264 0.42 4.27 -6.86
CA THR A 264 -0.93 4.81 -6.56
C THR A 264 -1.62 3.98 -5.49
N GLU A 265 -1.59 2.65 -5.57
CA GLU A 265 -2.20 1.77 -4.55
C GLU A 265 -1.51 1.90 -3.19
N ARG A 266 -0.17 1.98 -3.16
CA ARG A 266 0.60 2.17 -1.92
C ARG A 266 0.26 3.50 -1.25
N ALA A 267 0.22 4.60 -2.02
CA ALA A 267 -0.15 5.89 -1.50
C ALA A 267 -1.62 5.91 -1.02
N THR A 268 -2.54 5.31 -1.79
CA THR A 268 -3.96 5.20 -1.42
C THR A 268 -4.15 4.47 -0.09
N ALA A 269 -3.42 3.38 0.14
CA ALA A 269 -3.46 2.65 1.41
C ALA A 269 -2.98 3.50 2.59
N ALA A 270 -1.96 4.34 2.40
CA ALA A 270 -1.48 5.26 3.43
C ALA A 270 -2.49 6.37 3.74
N VAL A 271 -3.13 6.95 2.72
CA VAL A 271 -4.18 7.98 2.93
C VAL A 271 -5.39 7.41 3.64
N TRP A 272 -5.80 6.20 3.25
CA TRP A 272 -6.91 5.49 3.90
C TRP A 272 -6.66 5.29 5.41
N ASP A 273 -5.45 4.85 5.80
CA ASP A 273 -5.09 4.70 7.21
C ASP A 273 -5.00 6.04 7.95
N ALA A 274 -4.44 7.08 7.32
CA ALA A 274 -4.35 8.40 7.93
C ALA A 274 -5.73 9.03 8.19
N ALA A 275 -6.71 8.81 7.30
CA ALA A 275 -8.07 9.27 7.50
C ALA A 275 -8.77 8.49 8.61
N ARG A 276 -8.60 7.16 8.67
CA ARG A 276 -9.08 6.32 9.77
C ARG A 276 -8.47 6.72 11.11
N ALA A 277 -7.16 6.98 11.16
CA ALA A 277 -6.50 7.40 12.38
C ALA A 277 -7.11 8.69 12.95
N LEU A 278 -7.55 9.61 12.09
CA LEU A 278 -8.24 10.85 12.50
C LEU A 278 -9.66 10.58 13.01
N ASP A 279 -10.39 9.63 12.45
CA ASP A 279 -11.73 9.24 12.92
C ASP A 279 -11.67 8.41 14.22
N ASP A 280 -10.66 7.55 14.33
CA ASP A 280 -10.37 6.71 15.50
C ASP A 280 -9.69 7.48 16.63
N ALA A 281 -9.46 8.79 16.47
CA ALA A 281 -8.63 9.60 17.35
C ALA A 281 -9.20 9.67 18.78
N GLY A 282 -8.91 8.65 19.58
CA GLY A 282 -8.93 8.68 21.04
C GLY A 282 -7.71 9.42 21.58
N GLU A 283 -7.20 9.01 22.75
CA GLU A 283 -6.14 9.73 23.49
C GLU A 283 -4.72 9.71 22.84
N SER A 284 -4.49 9.00 21.72
CA SER A 284 -3.14 8.79 21.13
C SER A 284 -2.82 9.73 19.96
N SER A 285 -2.33 10.94 20.28
CA SER A 285 -1.92 11.94 19.27
C SER A 285 -0.77 11.49 18.35
N SER A 286 0.09 10.56 18.80
CA SER A 286 1.25 10.08 18.02
C SER A 286 0.85 9.15 16.86
N ASP A 287 -0.22 8.39 16.98
CA ASP A 287 -0.68 7.50 15.90
C ASP A 287 -1.22 8.31 14.73
N VAL A 288 -1.99 9.37 15.03
CA VAL A 288 -2.49 10.33 14.05
C VAL A 288 -1.34 11.03 13.33
N GLU A 289 -0.35 11.53 14.09
CA GLU A 289 0.81 12.18 13.52
C GLU A 289 1.61 11.24 12.61
N PHE A 290 1.86 10.00 13.06
CA PHE A 290 2.59 9.02 12.27
C PHE A 290 1.87 8.68 10.97
N ALA A 291 0.58 8.34 11.04
CA ALA A 291 -0.20 7.95 9.86
C ALA A 291 -0.29 9.09 8.83
N ALA A 292 -0.59 10.31 9.29
CA ALA A 292 -0.63 11.49 8.43
C ALA A 292 0.73 11.79 7.79
N ALA A 293 1.84 11.67 8.54
CA ALA A 293 3.18 11.86 8.00
C ALA A 293 3.57 10.78 6.96
N VAL A 294 3.12 9.53 7.13
CA VAL A 294 3.30 8.46 6.13
C VAL A 294 2.53 8.79 4.85
N ALA A 295 1.26 9.21 4.95
CA ALA A 295 0.46 9.63 3.79
C ALA A 295 1.11 10.83 3.06
N ALA A 296 1.51 11.86 3.80
CA ALA A 296 2.15 13.06 3.27
C ALA A 296 3.53 12.82 2.67
N THR A 297 4.23 11.76 3.10
CA THR A 297 5.51 11.34 2.50
C THR A 297 5.29 10.72 1.11
N LEU A 298 4.19 9.98 0.91
CA LEU A 298 3.98 9.14 -0.27
C LEU A 298 3.08 9.80 -1.32
N ALA A 299 1.94 10.36 -0.92
CA ALA A 299 0.91 10.84 -1.84
C ALA A 299 1.36 11.96 -2.81
N PRO A 300 1.99 13.06 -2.36
CA PRO A 300 2.45 14.11 -3.28
C PRO A 300 3.52 13.61 -4.25
N ALA A 301 4.46 12.78 -3.78
CA ALA A 301 5.51 12.20 -4.62
C ALA A 301 4.92 11.27 -5.69
N THR A 302 3.91 10.47 -5.33
CA THR A 302 3.19 9.60 -6.27
C THR A 302 2.41 10.40 -7.30
N ALA A 303 1.68 11.45 -6.90
CA ALA A 303 0.94 12.32 -7.82
C ALA A 303 1.86 12.98 -8.85
N GLN A 304 3.00 13.51 -8.41
CA GLN A 304 3.98 14.13 -9.29
C GLN A 304 4.60 13.12 -10.27
N ARG A 305 5.02 11.95 -9.78
CA ARG A 305 5.60 10.90 -10.63
C ARG A 305 4.59 10.38 -11.66
N CYS A 306 3.37 10.08 -11.24
CA CYS A 306 2.34 9.53 -12.14
C CYS A 306 1.94 10.55 -13.20
N THR A 307 1.82 11.84 -12.86
CA THR A 307 1.52 12.87 -13.88
C THR A 307 2.68 13.07 -14.86
N GLN A 308 3.93 13.02 -14.40
CA GLN A 308 5.10 13.01 -15.28
C GLN A 308 5.12 11.81 -16.22
N ASP A 309 4.88 10.60 -15.71
CA ASP A 309 4.85 9.39 -16.51
C ASP A 309 3.65 9.35 -17.46
N CYS A 310 2.52 9.92 -17.08
CA CYS A 310 1.37 10.08 -17.96
C CYS A 310 1.72 10.94 -19.18
N ILE A 311 2.44 12.05 -18.98
CA ILE A 311 2.99 12.86 -20.09
C ILE A 311 3.90 12.01 -20.98
N GLN A 312 4.81 11.22 -20.38
CA GLN A 312 5.73 10.37 -21.15
C GLN A 312 5.01 9.30 -21.98
N VAL A 313 3.95 8.68 -21.44
CA VAL A 313 3.14 7.68 -22.16
C VAL A 313 2.37 8.32 -23.32
N HIS A 314 1.89 9.55 -23.16
CA HIS A 314 1.22 10.30 -24.23
C HIS A 314 2.20 10.82 -25.29
N GLY A 315 3.46 11.06 -24.90
CA GLY A 315 4.48 11.63 -25.77
C GLY A 315 4.21 13.11 -26.03
N GLY A 316 4.39 13.55 -27.29
CA GLY A 316 4.27 14.96 -27.66
C GLY A 316 2.96 15.62 -27.24
N ILE A 317 1.81 14.96 -27.45
CA ILE A 317 0.49 15.49 -27.07
C ILE A 317 0.36 15.70 -25.56
N GLY A 318 1.02 14.86 -24.75
CA GLY A 318 1.00 14.98 -23.29
C GLY A 318 1.64 16.27 -22.76
N PHE A 319 2.51 16.90 -23.56
CA PHE A 319 3.19 18.15 -23.20
C PHE A 319 2.46 19.41 -23.71
N THR A 320 1.34 19.25 -24.42
CA THR A 320 0.61 20.36 -25.05
C THR A 320 -0.41 21.00 -24.11
N TRP A 321 -0.91 22.18 -24.47
CA TRP A 321 -1.94 22.88 -23.70
C TRP A 321 -3.32 22.22 -23.90
N GLU A 322 -3.51 21.58 -25.06
CA GLU A 322 -4.75 20.98 -25.54
C GLU A 322 -5.12 19.68 -24.82
N HIS A 323 -4.18 19.05 -24.11
CA HIS A 323 -4.40 17.80 -23.39
C HIS A 323 -4.41 18.01 -21.88
N ASP A 324 -5.33 17.34 -21.18
CA ASP A 324 -5.55 17.49 -19.73
C ASP A 324 -4.31 17.17 -18.88
N THR A 325 -3.34 16.43 -19.41
CA THR A 325 -2.07 16.13 -18.70
C THR A 325 -1.36 17.36 -18.16
N ASN A 326 -1.48 18.50 -18.84
CA ASN A 326 -0.91 19.76 -18.37
C ASN A 326 -1.61 20.26 -17.08
N VAL A 327 -2.94 20.14 -17.01
CA VAL A 327 -3.75 20.51 -15.84
C VAL A 327 -3.33 19.69 -14.64
N TYR A 328 -3.29 18.36 -14.79
CA TYR A 328 -2.98 17.46 -13.68
C TYR A 328 -1.53 17.56 -13.23
N TYR A 329 -0.58 17.78 -14.14
CA TYR A 329 0.82 18.02 -13.75
C TYR A 329 0.98 19.32 -12.95
N ARG A 330 0.32 20.41 -13.37
CA ARG A 330 0.29 21.67 -12.61
C ARG A 330 -0.35 21.49 -11.23
N ARG A 331 -1.50 20.79 -11.18
CA ARG A 331 -2.17 20.44 -9.92
C ARG A 331 -1.25 19.65 -9.00
N ALA A 332 -0.54 18.64 -9.52
CA ALA A 332 0.40 17.84 -8.72
C ALA A 332 1.56 18.70 -8.15
N LEU A 333 2.12 19.62 -8.95
CA LEU A 333 3.16 20.54 -8.48
C LEU A 333 2.64 21.49 -7.40
N MET A 334 1.43 22.02 -7.57
CA MET A 334 0.80 22.87 -6.57
C MET A 334 0.51 22.12 -5.28
N LEU A 335 -0.05 20.91 -5.37
CA LEU A 335 -0.31 20.06 -4.21
C LEU A 335 0.97 19.78 -3.45
N ALA A 336 2.05 19.38 -4.14
CA ALA A 336 3.35 19.14 -3.51
C ALA A 336 3.87 20.37 -2.74
N ALA A 337 3.62 21.60 -3.24
CA ALA A 337 3.98 22.82 -2.52
C ALA A 337 3.09 23.11 -1.29
N CYS A 338 1.82 22.69 -1.31
CA CYS A 338 0.89 22.85 -0.19
C CYS A 338 1.20 21.95 1.02
N PHE A 339 2.12 21.00 0.86
CA PHE A 339 2.71 20.20 1.94
C PHE A 339 3.91 20.92 2.63
N GLY A 340 4.31 22.11 2.17
CA GLY A 340 5.48 22.79 2.71
C GLY A 340 6.79 22.18 2.18
N ARG A 341 7.81 22.05 3.04
CA ARG A 341 9.12 21.53 2.62
C ARG A 341 9.09 20.01 2.55
N GLY A 342 9.40 19.45 1.38
CA GLY A 342 9.34 17.99 1.14
C GLY A 342 10.22 17.10 2.04
N SER A 343 11.17 17.66 2.80
CA SER A 343 11.97 16.92 3.78
C SER A 343 11.31 16.71 5.14
N GLU A 344 10.24 17.44 5.46
CA GLU A 344 9.68 17.48 6.81
C GLU A 344 8.91 16.21 7.18
N TYR A 345 8.08 15.67 6.28
CA TYR A 345 7.29 14.48 6.59
C TYR A 345 8.12 13.20 6.76
N PRO A 346 9.11 12.89 5.91
CA PRO A 346 10.02 11.78 6.18
C PRO A 346 10.72 11.93 7.54
N GLN A 347 11.11 13.15 7.91
CA GLN A 347 11.70 13.43 9.22
C GLN A 347 10.71 13.13 10.37
N ARG A 348 9.45 13.57 10.25
CA ARG A 348 8.40 13.24 11.23
C ARG A 348 8.15 11.73 11.32
N VAL A 349 8.10 11.02 10.18
CA VAL A 349 7.93 9.57 10.16
C VAL A 349 9.03 8.87 10.96
N VAL A 350 10.30 9.20 10.72
CA VAL A 350 11.41 8.56 11.46
C VAL A 350 11.42 8.96 12.94
N ASP A 351 11.13 10.23 13.25
CA ASP A 351 11.13 10.71 14.64
C ASP A 351 10.01 10.03 15.44
N THR A 352 8.77 10.00 14.94
CA THR A 352 7.64 9.35 15.63
C THR A 352 7.86 7.84 15.73
N ALA A 353 8.29 7.17 14.64
CA ALA A 353 8.52 5.73 14.65
C ALA A 353 9.60 5.29 15.66
N THR A 354 10.63 6.11 15.86
CA THR A 354 11.75 5.77 16.75
C THR A 354 11.55 6.23 18.20
N THR A 355 10.57 7.10 18.47
CA THR A 355 10.31 7.65 19.82
C THR A 355 9.02 7.14 20.45
N ALA A 356 7.90 7.24 19.73
CA ALA A 356 6.58 6.80 20.18
C ALA A 356 6.19 5.41 19.63
N GLY A 357 6.78 5.01 18.50
CA GLY A 357 6.45 3.79 17.78
C GLY A 357 5.67 4.06 16.50
N MET A 358 5.46 3.02 15.71
CA MET A 358 4.58 3.06 14.55
C MET A 358 3.14 2.78 14.97
N ARG A 359 2.18 3.38 14.28
CA ARG A 359 0.76 3.03 14.43
C ARG A 359 0.56 1.52 14.21
N PRO A 360 -0.18 0.82 15.08
CA PRO A 360 -0.51 -0.58 14.84
C PRO A 360 -1.47 -0.72 13.65
N VAL A 361 -1.26 -1.76 12.83
CA VAL A 361 -2.14 -2.06 11.71
C VAL A 361 -3.25 -2.99 12.21
N ASP A 362 -4.40 -2.39 12.52
CA ASP A 362 -5.56 -3.05 13.10
C ASP A 362 -6.81 -2.96 12.20
N ILE A 363 -7.79 -3.81 12.49
CA ILE A 363 -9.13 -3.76 11.90
C ILE A 363 -10.09 -3.24 12.97
N ASP A 364 -11.05 -2.41 12.58
CA ASP A 364 -12.16 -2.03 13.45
C ASP A 364 -13.03 -3.26 13.69
N LEU A 365 -13.21 -3.60 14.97
CA LEU A 365 -13.97 -4.77 15.36
C LEU A 365 -15.37 -4.32 15.79
N ASP A 366 -16.39 -4.78 15.06
CA ASP A 366 -17.75 -4.76 15.57
C ASP A 366 -17.85 -5.68 16.82
N PRO A 367 -18.92 -5.59 17.64
CA PRO A 367 -19.03 -6.37 18.87
C PRO A 367 -18.93 -7.89 18.68
N SER A 368 -19.34 -8.42 17.54
CA SER A 368 -19.21 -9.85 17.23
C SER A 368 -17.75 -10.23 16.94
N THR A 369 -17.02 -9.34 16.27
CA THR A 369 -15.60 -9.51 15.98
C THR A 369 -14.73 -9.35 17.24
N GLU A 370 -15.08 -8.48 18.19
CA GLU A 370 -14.41 -8.41 19.50
C GLU A 370 -14.59 -9.70 20.32
N LYS A 371 -15.81 -10.26 20.32
CA LYS A 371 -16.08 -11.54 20.98
C LYS A 371 -15.22 -12.66 20.38
N LEU A 372 -15.08 -12.69 19.06
CA LEU A 372 -14.23 -13.62 18.34
C LEU A 372 -12.74 -13.43 18.70
N ARG A 373 -12.24 -12.18 18.76
CA ARG A 373 -10.88 -11.88 19.21
C ARG A 373 -10.62 -12.38 20.62
N ALA A 374 -11.56 -12.17 21.55
CA ALA A 374 -11.45 -12.68 22.92
C ALA A 374 -11.40 -14.22 22.98
N GLN A 375 -12.19 -14.91 22.14
CA GLN A 375 -12.15 -16.38 22.03
C GLN A 375 -10.79 -16.87 21.50
N ILE A 376 -10.32 -16.28 20.40
CA ILE A 376 -9.01 -16.62 19.82
C ILE A 376 -7.89 -16.35 20.82
N ARG A 377 -7.93 -15.21 21.53
CA ARG A 377 -6.95 -14.88 22.59
C ARG A 377 -6.91 -15.94 23.68
N ALA A 378 -8.08 -16.41 24.14
CA ALA A 378 -8.17 -17.47 25.14
C ALA A 378 -7.59 -18.79 24.62
N GLU A 379 -7.89 -19.17 23.37
CA GLU A 379 -7.31 -20.37 22.74
C GLU A 379 -5.78 -20.25 22.59
N VAL A 380 -5.26 -19.09 22.17
CA VAL A 380 -3.82 -18.82 22.08
C VAL A 380 -3.14 -18.87 23.45
N ALA A 381 -3.78 -18.32 24.49
CA ALA A 381 -3.27 -18.39 25.86
C ALA A 381 -3.19 -19.84 26.36
N ALA A 382 -4.20 -20.67 26.04
CA ALA A 382 -4.19 -22.09 26.36
C ALA A 382 -3.06 -22.83 25.63
N LEU A 383 -2.82 -22.53 24.34
CA LEU A 383 -1.69 -23.07 23.58
C LEU A 383 -0.34 -22.65 24.21
N LYS A 384 -0.21 -21.38 24.63
CA LYS A 384 1.01 -20.87 25.27
C LYS A 384 1.38 -21.64 26.54
N ALA A 385 0.38 -22.06 27.31
CA ALA A 385 0.57 -22.80 28.56
C ALA A 385 1.07 -24.24 28.35
N MET A 386 0.93 -24.81 27.15
CA MET A 386 1.40 -26.17 26.84
C MET A 386 2.93 -26.24 26.72
N PRO A 387 3.59 -27.36 27.06
CA PRO A 387 4.99 -27.60 26.71
C PRO A 387 5.21 -27.53 25.19
N ARG A 388 6.44 -27.22 24.75
CA ARG A 388 6.74 -26.88 23.34
C ARG A 388 6.29 -27.95 22.34
N GLU A 389 6.62 -29.22 22.56
CA GLU A 389 6.28 -30.31 21.64
C GLU A 389 4.76 -30.56 21.54
N PRO A 390 4.02 -30.80 22.64
CA PRO A 390 2.56 -30.90 22.61
C PRO A 390 1.87 -29.66 22.00
N ARG A 391 2.42 -28.47 22.23
CA ARG A 391 1.91 -27.23 21.64
C ARG A 391 2.00 -27.24 20.12
N THR A 392 3.12 -27.65 19.55
CA THR A 392 3.29 -27.77 18.09
C THR A 392 2.22 -28.68 17.49
N VAL A 393 1.99 -29.84 18.11
CA VAL A 393 0.94 -30.78 17.68
C VAL A 393 -0.44 -30.16 17.78
N ALA A 394 -0.78 -29.52 18.90
CA ALA A 394 -2.08 -28.86 19.09
C ALA A 394 -2.32 -27.70 18.12
N ILE A 395 -1.28 -26.93 17.77
CA ILE A 395 -1.37 -25.87 16.75
C ILE A 395 -1.64 -26.48 15.37
N ALA A 396 -0.94 -27.56 15.02
CA ALA A 396 -1.11 -28.26 13.75
C ALA A 396 -2.49 -28.88 13.60
N GLU A 397 -2.92 -29.69 14.57
CA GLU A 397 -4.21 -30.39 14.56
C GLU A 397 -5.40 -29.45 14.74
N GLY A 398 -5.20 -28.31 15.42
CA GLY A 398 -6.20 -27.26 15.58
C GLY A 398 -6.39 -26.37 14.34
N GLY A 399 -5.69 -26.65 13.24
CA GLY A 399 -5.81 -25.94 11.97
C GLY A 399 -5.20 -24.53 11.96
N TRP A 400 -4.32 -24.21 12.91
CA TRP A 400 -3.81 -22.84 13.11
C TRP A 400 -2.63 -22.47 12.19
N VAL A 401 -2.02 -23.45 11.52
CA VAL A 401 -0.85 -23.24 10.65
C VAL A 401 -1.25 -22.44 9.40
N LEU A 402 -2.30 -22.91 8.71
CA LEU A 402 -2.93 -22.23 7.57
C LEU A 402 -4.44 -22.09 7.85
N PRO A 403 -4.86 -21.11 8.68
CA PRO A 403 -6.23 -21.03 9.20
C PRO A 403 -7.32 -20.92 8.13
N TYR A 404 -7.00 -20.33 6.98
CA TYR A 404 -7.94 -20.13 5.87
C TYR A 404 -8.37 -21.43 5.18
N LEU A 405 -7.60 -22.51 5.33
CA LEU A 405 -7.95 -23.79 4.72
C LEU A 405 -9.25 -24.35 5.31
N PRO A 406 -10.05 -25.07 4.51
CA PRO A 406 -11.25 -25.72 5.02
C PRO A 406 -10.92 -26.75 6.10
N LYS A 407 -11.88 -26.99 7.00
CA LYS A 407 -11.82 -28.11 7.94
C LYS A 407 -11.76 -29.45 7.18
N PRO A 408 -11.03 -30.47 7.67
CA PRO A 408 -10.28 -30.50 8.92
C PRO A 408 -8.84 -29.95 8.84
N TRP A 409 -8.41 -29.44 7.69
CA TRP A 409 -7.00 -29.06 7.44
C TRP A 409 -6.64 -27.64 7.90
N GLY A 410 -7.64 -26.78 8.03
CA GLY A 410 -7.55 -25.48 8.67
C GLY A 410 -8.78 -25.23 9.53
N ARG A 411 -9.08 -23.94 9.73
CA ARG A 411 -10.23 -23.51 10.56
C ARG A 411 -11.41 -23.02 9.73
N ALA A 412 -11.27 -22.99 8.40
CA ALA A 412 -12.14 -22.25 7.49
C ALA A 412 -12.23 -20.76 7.90
N ALA A 413 -11.11 -20.20 8.36
CA ALA A 413 -11.08 -18.86 8.93
C ALA A 413 -11.39 -17.81 7.86
N SER A 414 -12.39 -16.97 8.15
CA SER A 414 -12.66 -15.78 7.34
C SER A 414 -11.41 -14.87 7.30
N PRO A 415 -11.21 -14.05 6.26
CA PRO A 415 -10.04 -13.17 6.22
C PRO A 415 -9.89 -12.22 7.43
N VAL A 416 -10.98 -11.74 8.04
CA VAL A 416 -10.93 -11.01 9.32
C VAL A 416 -10.41 -11.91 10.45
N GLU A 417 -10.95 -13.13 10.58
CA GLU A 417 -10.43 -14.11 11.54
C GLU A 417 -8.94 -14.37 11.35
N GLN A 418 -8.46 -14.49 10.10
CA GLN A 418 -7.04 -14.73 9.84
C GLN A 418 -6.13 -13.62 10.38
N ILE A 419 -6.56 -12.35 10.24
CA ILE A 419 -5.83 -11.21 10.76
C ILE A 419 -5.83 -11.24 12.30
N ILE A 420 -6.99 -11.47 12.92
CA ILE A 420 -7.09 -11.60 14.38
C ILE A 420 -6.23 -12.75 14.91
N ILE A 421 -6.24 -13.91 14.23
CA ILE A 421 -5.38 -15.04 14.57
C ILE A 421 -3.91 -14.63 14.52
N ALA A 422 -3.47 -13.97 13.43
CA ALA A 422 -2.08 -13.52 13.32
C ALA A 422 -1.69 -12.53 14.43
N GLN A 423 -2.57 -11.57 14.75
CA GLN A 423 -2.37 -10.59 15.81
C GLN A 423 -2.30 -11.25 17.20
N GLU A 424 -3.24 -12.12 17.55
CA GLU A 424 -3.28 -12.77 18.86
C GLU A 424 -2.13 -13.76 19.05
N PHE A 425 -1.68 -14.48 18.01
CA PHE A 425 -0.46 -15.28 18.08
C PHE A 425 0.78 -14.41 18.35
N THR A 426 0.85 -13.23 17.72
CA THR A 426 1.94 -12.26 17.91
C THR A 426 1.93 -11.69 19.32
N ALA A 427 0.80 -11.14 19.78
CA ALA A 427 0.62 -10.61 21.13
C ALA A 427 0.83 -11.67 22.22
N GLY A 428 0.33 -12.88 21.97
CA GLY A 428 0.52 -14.05 22.82
C GLY A 428 1.97 -14.56 22.87
N ARG A 429 2.83 -14.12 21.93
CA ARG A 429 4.20 -14.64 21.72
C ARG A 429 4.21 -16.16 21.51
N VAL A 430 3.24 -16.66 20.75
CA VAL A 430 3.13 -18.06 20.36
C VAL A 430 3.58 -18.18 18.90
N LYS A 431 4.62 -18.98 18.65
CA LYS A 431 5.09 -19.24 17.28
C LYS A 431 4.31 -20.40 16.67
N ARG A 432 3.78 -20.19 15.47
CA ARG A 432 3.25 -21.27 14.63
C ARG A 432 4.39 -22.09 14.02
N PRO A 433 4.19 -23.38 13.75
CA PRO A 433 5.10 -24.17 12.93
C PRO A 433 5.40 -23.44 11.61
N GLN A 434 6.68 -23.26 11.30
CA GLN A 434 7.09 -22.76 9.99
C GLN A 434 7.23 -23.93 9.04
N ILE A 435 6.37 -23.98 8.02
CA ILE A 435 6.33 -25.07 7.04
C ILE A 435 6.99 -24.68 5.70
N ALA A 436 7.64 -23.51 5.64
CA ALA A 436 8.44 -23.01 4.51
C ALA A 436 7.75 -23.18 3.15
N ILE A 437 8.37 -23.87 2.19
CA ILE A 437 7.83 -24.13 0.85
C ILE A 437 6.43 -24.79 0.90
N ALA A 438 6.15 -25.58 1.95
CA ALA A 438 4.86 -26.24 2.08
C ALA A 438 3.70 -25.25 2.26
N THR A 439 3.95 -24.01 2.70
CA THR A 439 2.94 -22.94 2.84
C THR A 439 2.14 -22.74 1.56
N TRP A 440 2.77 -22.91 0.39
CA TRP A 440 2.10 -22.75 -0.91
C TRP A 440 1.86 -24.07 -1.66
N ILE A 441 2.46 -25.18 -1.25
CA ILE A 441 2.15 -26.52 -1.81
C ILE A 441 0.87 -27.10 -1.17
N VAL A 442 0.71 -26.96 0.15
CA VAL A 442 -0.40 -27.53 0.90
C VAL A 442 -1.79 -27.13 0.35
N PRO A 443 -2.05 -25.87 -0.03
CA PRO A 443 -3.34 -25.49 -0.61
C PRO A 443 -3.70 -26.30 -1.86
N SER A 444 -2.72 -26.66 -2.68
CA SER A 444 -2.94 -27.51 -3.86
C SER A 444 -3.20 -28.96 -3.50
N ILE A 445 -2.56 -29.50 -2.46
CA ILE A 445 -2.89 -30.85 -1.94
C ILE A 445 -4.31 -30.88 -1.37
N VAL A 446 -4.72 -29.83 -0.66
CA VAL A 446 -6.09 -29.72 -0.12
C VAL A 446 -7.13 -29.65 -1.23
N ALA A 447 -6.86 -28.86 -2.28
CA ALA A 447 -7.80 -28.66 -3.39
C ALA A 447 -7.88 -29.85 -4.35
N PHE A 448 -6.74 -30.46 -4.71
CA PHE A 448 -6.66 -31.44 -5.80
C PHE A 448 -6.26 -32.85 -5.33
N GLY A 449 -5.90 -33.01 -4.06
CA GLY A 449 -5.43 -34.29 -3.53
C GLY A 449 -6.56 -35.29 -3.29
N THR A 450 -6.22 -36.57 -3.39
CA THR A 450 -7.08 -37.65 -2.89
C THR A 450 -7.09 -37.66 -1.35
N ASP A 451 -8.09 -38.30 -0.74
CA ASP A 451 -8.12 -38.41 0.72
C ASP A 451 -6.89 -39.14 1.27
N ASN A 452 -6.40 -40.17 0.57
CA ASN A 452 -5.18 -40.87 0.95
C ASN A 452 -3.95 -39.95 0.94
N GLN A 453 -3.78 -39.13 -0.11
CA GLN A 453 -2.70 -38.14 -0.18
C GLN A 453 -2.81 -37.12 0.96
N LYS A 454 -4.00 -36.58 1.21
CA LYS A 454 -4.24 -35.59 2.27
C LYS A 454 -3.90 -36.16 3.65
N GLN A 455 -4.43 -37.34 3.99
CA GLN A 455 -4.21 -37.98 5.29
C GLN A 455 -2.75 -38.38 5.51
N ARG A 456 -2.07 -38.85 4.47
CA ARG A 456 -0.64 -39.23 4.55
C ARG A 456 0.28 -38.03 4.73
N LEU A 457 0.01 -36.92 4.06
CA LEU A 457 0.99 -35.85 3.86
C LEU A 457 0.72 -34.60 4.69
N LEU A 458 -0.54 -34.23 4.92
CA LEU A 458 -0.87 -32.95 5.57
C LEU A 458 -0.56 -32.93 7.07
N PRO A 459 -0.95 -33.92 7.91
CA PRO A 459 -0.66 -33.89 9.34
C PRO A 459 0.83 -33.74 9.69
N PRO A 460 1.77 -34.56 9.15
CA PRO A 460 3.19 -34.37 9.43
C PRO A 460 3.75 -33.06 8.85
N THR A 461 3.19 -32.56 7.74
CA THR A 461 3.59 -31.26 7.19
C THR A 461 3.24 -30.13 8.14
N PHE A 462 2.00 -30.10 8.67
CA PHE A 462 1.56 -29.06 9.60
C PHE A 462 2.32 -29.06 10.93
N ARG A 463 2.79 -30.22 11.38
CA ARG A 463 3.66 -30.31 12.57
C ARG A 463 5.10 -29.87 12.30
N GLY A 464 5.51 -29.77 11.04
CA GLY A 464 6.89 -29.51 10.63
C GLY A 464 7.78 -30.74 10.67
N ASP A 465 7.20 -31.95 10.67
CA ASP A 465 7.94 -33.23 10.67
C ASP A 465 8.51 -33.57 9.29
N ILE A 466 7.87 -33.06 8.22
CA ILE A 466 8.33 -33.24 6.84
C ILE A 466 8.51 -31.89 6.15
N PHE A 467 9.61 -31.79 5.42
CA PHE A 467 10.00 -30.66 4.61
C PHE A 467 9.71 -30.93 3.14
N TRP A 468 9.36 -29.85 2.45
CA TRP A 468 8.99 -29.86 1.04
C TRP A 468 9.95 -29.00 0.22
N CYS A 469 10.17 -29.42 -1.02
CA CYS A 469 10.80 -28.61 -2.05
C CYS A 469 9.89 -28.46 -3.29
N GLN A 470 10.11 -27.40 -4.06
CA GLN A 470 9.38 -27.10 -5.28
C GLN A 470 10.25 -27.36 -6.51
N LEU A 471 9.90 -28.41 -7.27
CA LEU A 471 10.65 -28.93 -8.42
C LEU A 471 10.03 -28.44 -9.74
N PHE A 472 9.91 -27.12 -9.87
CA PHE A 472 9.26 -26.50 -11.02
C PHE A 472 10.30 -26.09 -12.07
N SER A 473 11.17 -25.16 -11.72
CA SER A 473 12.15 -24.53 -12.60
C SER A 473 13.20 -25.51 -13.15
N GLU A 474 13.59 -25.27 -14.40
CA GLU A 474 14.59 -26.03 -15.15
C GLU A 474 15.62 -25.06 -15.76
N PRO A 475 16.81 -25.53 -16.15
CA PRO A 475 17.80 -24.67 -16.82
C PRO A 475 17.26 -23.92 -18.04
N GLY A 476 16.32 -24.54 -18.78
CA GLY A 476 15.67 -23.94 -19.95
C GLY A 476 14.26 -23.37 -19.69
N ALA A 477 13.71 -23.48 -18.47
CA ALA A 477 12.34 -23.07 -18.16
C ALA A 477 12.24 -22.48 -16.74
N GLY A 478 12.24 -21.14 -16.67
CA GLY A 478 12.02 -20.35 -15.44
C GLY A 478 10.76 -19.49 -15.57
N SER A 479 10.90 -18.26 -16.07
CA SER A 479 9.76 -17.37 -16.31
C SER A 479 8.74 -17.95 -17.30
N ASP A 480 9.20 -18.64 -18.36
CA ASP A 480 8.35 -19.45 -19.24
C ASP A 480 8.25 -20.89 -18.72
N LEU A 481 7.68 -21.05 -17.52
CA LEU A 481 7.59 -22.34 -16.83
C LEU A 481 6.85 -23.40 -17.65
N ALA A 482 5.90 -22.97 -18.49
CA ALA A 482 5.12 -23.86 -19.36
C ALA A 482 5.98 -24.64 -20.37
N SER A 483 7.18 -24.14 -20.68
CA SER A 483 8.15 -24.78 -21.59
C SER A 483 9.02 -25.85 -20.94
N LEU A 484 8.72 -26.27 -19.70
CA LEU A 484 9.45 -27.34 -19.02
C LEU A 484 9.53 -28.63 -19.86
N ALA A 485 10.69 -29.30 -19.77
CA ALA A 485 11.10 -30.43 -20.58
C ALA A 485 11.33 -31.71 -19.76
N THR A 486 11.35 -31.68 -18.42
CA THR A 486 11.37 -32.90 -17.59
C THR A 486 10.25 -33.82 -18.04
N LYS A 487 10.57 -35.05 -18.42
CA LYS A 487 9.65 -35.99 -19.05
C LYS A 487 9.16 -37.02 -18.05
N ALA A 488 7.86 -37.31 -18.07
CA ALA A 488 7.25 -38.43 -17.37
C ALA A 488 6.63 -39.39 -18.40
N THR A 489 7.14 -40.62 -18.46
CA THR A 489 6.67 -41.66 -19.39
C THR A 489 5.81 -42.67 -18.63
N ARG A 490 4.63 -42.99 -19.15
CA ARG A 490 3.74 -43.99 -18.54
C ARG A 490 4.39 -45.37 -18.53
N VAL A 491 4.32 -46.07 -17.40
CA VAL A 491 4.69 -47.48 -17.25
C VAL A 491 3.60 -48.21 -16.46
N ASP A 492 3.76 -49.52 -16.24
CA ASP A 492 2.83 -50.26 -15.40
C ASP A 492 2.85 -49.73 -13.95
N GLY A 493 1.67 -49.49 -13.39
CA GLY A 493 1.48 -48.94 -12.04
C GLY A 493 1.92 -47.48 -11.80
N GLY A 494 2.44 -46.77 -12.81
CA GLY A 494 2.90 -45.38 -12.62
C GLY A 494 3.68 -44.78 -13.78
N TRP A 495 4.75 -44.05 -13.43
CA TRP A 495 5.50 -43.19 -14.33
C TRP A 495 7.01 -43.32 -14.10
N ARG A 496 7.78 -43.23 -15.18
CA ARG A 496 9.23 -43.06 -15.14
C ARG A 496 9.60 -41.63 -15.52
N ILE A 497 10.30 -40.95 -14.63
CA ILE A 497 10.61 -39.52 -14.76
C ILE A 497 12.10 -39.32 -14.98
N THR A 498 12.44 -38.61 -16.06
CA THR A 498 13.81 -38.21 -16.38
C THR A 498 13.86 -36.72 -16.66
N GLY A 499 14.80 -36.01 -16.03
CA GLY A 499 15.01 -34.60 -16.24
C GLY A 499 15.92 -33.94 -15.21
N GLN A 500 15.96 -32.61 -15.26
CA GLN A 500 16.79 -31.80 -14.38
C GLN A 500 15.98 -30.60 -13.89
N LYS A 501 15.91 -30.45 -12.57
CA LYS A 501 15.36 -29.25 -11.90
C LYS A 501 16.50 -28.43 -11.30
N ILE A 502 16.32 -27.12 -11.23
CA ILE A 502 17.34 -26.20 -10.72
C ILE A 502 16.68 -25.08 -9.91
N TRP A 503 17.46 -24.41 -9.06
CA TRP A 503 17.01 -23.40 -8.09
C TRP A 503 16.04 -23.95 -7.04
N THR A 504 16.15 -25.25 -6.74
CA THR A 504 15.23 -25.92 -5.80
C THR A 504 15.65 -25.63 -4.36
N THR A 505 14.92 -24.76 -3.68
CA THR A 505 15.17 -24.40 -2.29
C THR A 505 15.04 -25.61 -1.37
N GLY A 506 16.07 -25.88 -0.54
CA GLY A 506 16.03 -26.86 0.54
C GLY A 506 15.86 -28.32 0.13
N ALA A 507 16.11 -28.68 -1.14
CA ALA A 507 15.91 -30.03 -1.65
C ALA A 507 16.70 -31.10 -0.85
N GLN A 508 17.91 -30.77 -0.40
CA GLN A 508 18.77 -31.67 0.38
C GLN A 508 18.21 -32.00 1.78
N TYR A 509 17.26 -31.21 2.26
CA TYR A 509 16.58 -31.41 3.56
C TYR A 509 15.15 -31.94 3.40
N SER A 510 14.63 -31.98 2.17
CA SER A 510 13.23 -32.26 1.88
C SER A 510 12.96 -33.76 1.79
N GLN A 511 11.83 -34.19 2.37
CA GLN A 511 11.33 -35.56 2.21
C GLN A 511 10.44 -35.67 0.97
N TRP A 512 9.73 -34.58 0.62
CA TRP A 512 8.81 -34.54 -0.51
C TRP A 512 9.11 -33.40 -1.47
N GLY A 513 8.83 -33.62 -2.74
CA GLY A 513 8.96 -32.66 -3.83
C GLY A 513 7.65 -32.46 -4.58
N ALA A 514 7.25 -31.20 -4.78
CA ALA A 514 6.19 -30.84 -5.71
C ALA A 514 6.77 -30.72 -7.13
N LEU A 515 6.55 -31.72 -7.98
CA LEU A 515 7.20 -31.85 -9.28
C LEU A 515 6.23 -31.59 -10.43
N LEU A 516 6.65 -30.77 -11.39
CA LEU A 516 6.00 -30.68 -12.69
C LEU A 516 6.81 -31.41 -13.75
N ALA A 517 6.13 -32.27 -14.52
CA ALA A 517 6.73 -32.98 -15.63
C ALA A 517 5.78 -33.06 -16.85
N ARG A 518 6.39 -33.09 -18.03
CA ARG A 518 5.78 -33.26 -19.34
C ARG A 518 5.31 -34.71 -19.50
N THR A 519 4.00 -34.92 -19.55
CA THR A 519 3.38 -36.22 -19.83
C THR A 519 2.87 -36.35 -21.26
N ASP A 520 2.58 -35.22 -21.93
CA ASP A 520 2.24 -35.17 -23.35
C ASP A 520 3.05 -34.07 -24.06
N PRO A 521 4.06 -34.42 -24.87
CA PRO A 521 4.86 -33.45 -25.61
C PRO A 521 4.17 -32.91 -26.87
N SER A 522 3.07 -33.53 -27.31
CA SER A 522 2.31 -33.11 -28.50
C SER A 522 1.16 -32.14 -28.17
N ALA A 523 0.71 -32.14 -26.92
CA ALA A 523 -0.30 -31.20 -26.44
C ALA A 523 0.23 -29.75 -26.41
N PRO A 524 -0.65 -28.74 -26.50
CA PRO A 524 -0.29 -27.35 -26.21
C PRO A 524 0.43 -27.23 -24.87
N LYS A 525 1.40 -26.30 -24.76
CA LYS A 525 2.35 -26.22 -23.61
C LYS A 525 1.71 -26.42 -22.23
N HIS A 526 0.56 -25.81 -21.95
CA HIS A 526 -0.12 -25.92 -20.65
C HIS A 526 -0.87 -27.25 -20.44
N ASN A 527 -1.29 -27.91 -21.51
CA ASN A 527 -2.20 -29.07 -21.48
C ASN A 527 -1.45 -30.42 -21.52
N GLY A 528 -0.12 -30.42 -21.45
CA GLY A 528 0.70 -31.64 -21.44
C GLY A 528 1.54 -31.82 -20.17
N ILE A 529 1.20 -31.10 -19.09
CA ILE A 529 1.94 -31.10 -17.82
C ILE A 529 1.13 -31.87 -16.79
N THR A 530 1.80 -32.70 -16.00
CA THR A 530 1.23 -33.36 -14.81
C THR A 530 2.00 -32.92 -13.54
N TYR A 531 1.27 -32.82 -12.44
CA TYR A 531 1.80 -32.51 -11.11
C TYR A 531 1.99 -33.81 -10.33
N PHE A 532 3.20 -34.05 -9.81
CA PHE A 532 3.57 -35.24 -9.05
C PHE A 532 4.02 -34.86 -7.64
N LEU A 533 3.70 -35.72 -6.68
CA LEU A 533 4.23 -35.69 -5.31
C LEU A 533 5.40 -36.69 -5.26
N LEU A 534 6.63 -36.19 -5.35
CA LEU A 534 7.83 -37.02 -5.44
C LEU A 534 8.42 -37.29 -4.04
N ASP A 535 8.66 -38.56 -3.71
CA ASP A 535 9.52 -38.90 -2.57
C ASP A 535 10.98 -38.63 -2.96
N MET A 536 11.62 -37.70 -2.25
CA MET A 536 12.98 -37.25 -2.54
C MET A 536 14.06 -38.30 -2.24
N LYS A 537 13.69 -39.41 -1.60
CA LYS A 537 14.56 -40.57 -1.36
C LYS A 537 14.40 -41.67 -2.42
N SER A 538 13.54 -41.47 -3.41
CA SER A 538 13.35 -42.45 -4.49
C SER A 538 14.66 -42.72 -5.22
N GLU A 539 14.86 -43.97 -5.63
CA GLU A 539 16.00 -44.35 -6.47
C GLU A 539 15.99 -43.52 -7.77
N GLY A 540 17.17 -43.02 -8.17
CA GLY A 540 17.34 -42.12 -9.32
C GLY A 540 17.23 -40.63 -9.01
N VAL A 541 16.85 -40.23 -7.79
CA VAL A 541 16.89 -38.82 -7.35
C VAL A 541 18.29 -38.47 -6.84
N GLN A 542 18.96 -37.53 -7.49
CA GLN A 542 20.24 -36.98 -7.05
C GLN A 542 20.14 -35.48 -6.79
N VAL A 543 20.36 -35.08 -5.53
CA VAL A 543 20.40 -33.67 -5.14
C VAL A 543 21.85 -33.19 -5.12
N LYS A 544 22.13 -32.08 -5.81
CA LYS A 544 23.41 -31.37 -5.77
C LYS A 544 23.21 -29.94 -5.25
N PRO A 545 23.70 -29.61 -4.05
CA PRO A 545 23.63 -28.25 -3.53
C PRO A 545 24.34 -27.24 -4.45
N LEU A 546 23.82 -26.01 -4.48
CA LEU A 546 24.38 -24.87 -5.19
C LEU A 546 24.72 -23.81 -4.16
N ARG A 547 25.95 -23.31 -4.20
CA ARG A 547 26.40 -22.25 -3.31
C ARG A 547 26.01 -20.88 -3.86
N GLU A 548 25.14 -20.15 -3.16
CA GLU A 548 24.67 -18.83 -3.59
C GLU A 548 25.55 -17.66 -3.09
N LEU A 549 25.11 -16.44 -3.39
CA LEU A 549 25.83 -15.18 -3.12
C LEU A 549 26.25 -14.99 -1.66
N THR A 550 25.47 -15.51 -0.70
CA THR A 550 25.80 -15.47 0.75
C THR A 550 26.88 -16.47 1.14
N GLY A 551 27.23 -17.39 0.24
CA GLY A 551 28.13 -18.51 0.51
C GLY A 551 27.46 -19.70 1.20
N LYS A 552 26.16 -19.64 1.50
CA LYS A 552 25.35 -20.78 1.97
C LYS A 552 24.91 -21.64 0.77
N GLU A 553 24.26 -22.77 1.03
CA GLU A 553 23.81 -23.72 0.01
C GLU A 553 22.30 -23.95 0.12
N PHE A 554 21.51 -22.87 0.00
CA PHE A 554 20.06 -22.96 0.13
C PHE A 554 19.38 -23.54 -1.12
N PHE A 555 19.99 -23.41 -2.30
CA PHE A 555 19.44 -23.90 -3.56
C PHE A 555 20.11 -25.19 -4.02
N ASN A 556 19.41 -25.96 -4.85
CA ASN A 556 19.91 -27.22 -5.36
C ASN A 556 19.58 -27.40 -6.83
N THR A 557 20.42 -28.17 -7.51
CA THR A 557 20.03 -28.90 -8.72
C THR A 557 19.56 -30.29 -8.32
N VAL A 558 18.45 -30.74 -8.88
CA VAL A 558 17.92 -32.10 -8.68
C VAL A 558 17.89 -32.81 -10.01
N TYR A 559 18.67 -33.87 -10.13
CA TYR A 559 18.67 -34.77 -11.28
C TYR A 559 17.72 -35.91 -11.01
N LEU A 560 16.88 -36.21 -12.00
CA LEU A 560 15.93 -37.31 -11.99
C LEU A 560 16.35 -38.24 -13.11
N ASP A 561 16.84 -39.43 -12.75
CA ASP A 561 17.26 -40.46 -13.69
C ASP A 561 16.36 -41.69 -13.56
N ASP A 562 15.42 -41.84 -14.49
CA ASP A 562 14.46 -42.95 -14.57
C ASP A 562 13.69 -43.22 -13.26
N VAL A 563 13.34 -42.14 -12.53
CA VAL A 563 12.70 -42.23 -11.22
C VAL A 563 11.28 -42.77 -11.35
N PHE A 564 10.95 -43.84 -10.64
CA PHE A 564 9.60 -44.38 -10.60
C PHE A 564 8.70 -43.58 -9.66
N VAL A 565 7.54 -43.14 -10.15
CA VAL A 565 6.48 -42.50 -9.36
C VAL A 565 5.16 -43.23 -9.60
N PRO A 566 4.54 -43.85 -8.58
CA PRO A 566 3.27 -44.56 -8.73
C PRO A 566 2.11 -43.63 -9.08
N ASP A 567 1.07 -44.17 -9.71
CA ASP A 567 -0.12 -43.39 -10.11
C ASP A 567 -0.80 -42.65 -8.95
N GLU A 568 -0.77 -43.23 -7.74
CA GLU A 568 -1.33 -42.61 -6.53
C GLU A 568 -0.62 -41.33 -6.07
N LEU A 569 0.54 -40.99 -6.64
CA LEU A 569 1.29 -39.78 -6.36
C LEU A 569 1.14 -38.71 -7.45
N VAL A 570 0.24 -38.91 -8.42
CA VAL A 570 -0.26 -37.82 -9.28
C VAL A 570 -1.22 -36.94 -8.47
N LEU A 571 -0.96 -35.63 -8.42
CA LEU A 571 -1.84 -34.66 -7.77
C LEU A 571 -2.79 -34.06 -8.80
N GLY A 572 -4.10 -34.26 -8.63
CA GLY A 572 -5.11 -33.91 -9.62
C GLY A 572 -5.15 -34.91 -10.78
N GLU A 573 -5.44 -34.42 -11.99
CA GLU A 573 -5.53 -35.26 -13.19
C GLU A 573 -4.27 -35.18 -14.07
N VAL A 574 -3.98 -36.28 -14.77
CA VAL A 574 -2.92 -36.34 -15.79
C VAL A 574 -3.18 -35.27 -16.86
N ASN A 575 -2.13 -34.59 -17.32
CA ASN A 575 -2.18 -33.48 -18.28
C ASN A 575 -2.91 -32.21 -17.79
N ARG A 576 -3.38 -32.19 -16.53
CA ARG A 576 -4.01 -31.02 -15.88
C ARG A 576 -3.14 -30.39 -14.80
N GLY A 577 -1.86 -30.75 -14.73
CA GLY A 577 -0.91 -30.24 -13.73
C GLY A 577 -0.68 -28.73 -13.78
N TRP A 578 -0.90 -28.08 -14.92
CA TRP A 578 -0.81 -26.61 -15.02
C TRP A 578 -1.86 -25.91 -14.16
N GLU A 579 -3.08 -26.45 -14.09
CA GLU A 579 -4.15 -25.91 -13.25
C GLU A 579 -3.77 -25.98 -11.77
N VAL A 580 -3.27 -27.13 -11.32
CA VAL A 580 -2.76 -27.33 -9.96
C VAL A 580 -1.60 -26.38 -9.67
N SER A 581 -0.66 -26.22 -10.62
CA SER A 581 0.49 -25.33 -10.45
C SER A 581 0.10 -23.86 -10.31
N ARG A 582 -0.96 -23.40 -11.00
CA ARG A 582 -1.46 -22.03 -10.86
C ARG A 582 -1.98 -21.75 -9.46
N ASN A 583 -2.60 -22.73 -8.82
CA ASN A 583 -3.00 -22.63 -7.42
C ASN A 583 -1.78 -22.48 -6.51
N THR A 584 -0.77 -23.34 -6.69
CA THR A 584 0.51 -23.27 -5.95
C THR A 584 1.20 -21.90 -6.12
N LEU A 585 1.35 -21.42 -7.36
CA LEU A 585 2.02 -20.15 -7.66
C LEU A 585 1.25 -18.91 -7.16
N THR A 586 -0.08 -19.01 -7.03
CA THR A 586 -0.89 -17.93 -6.46
C THR A 586 -0.71 -17.86 -4.94
N ALA A 587 -0.74 -19.01 -4.26
CA ALA A 587 -0.43 -19.09 -2.84
C ALA A 587 1.03 -18.65 -2.54
N GLU A 588 1.97 -19.02 -3.41
CA GLU A 588 3.38 -18.61 -3.31
C GLU A 588 3.52 -17.08 -3.34
N ARG A 589 2.87 -16.40 -4.28
CA ARG A 589 2.92 -14.94 -4.38
C ARG A 589 2.38 -14.23 -3.14
N VAL A 590 1.24 -14.68 -2.62
CA VAL A 590 0.66 -14.13 -1.38
C VAL A 590 1.60 -14.36 -0.20
N SER A 591 2.17 -15.56 -0.08
CA SER A 591 3.10 -15.89 1.00
C SER A 591 4.39 -15.07 0.95
N ILE A 592 4.94 -14.81 -0.24
CA ILE A 592 6.17 -14.02 -0.39
C ILE A 592 5.91 -12.52 -0.19
N GLY A 593 4.74 -12.01 -0.61
CA GLY A 593 4.37 -10.60 -0.40
C GLY A 593 4.08 -10.24 1.06
N GLY A 594 3.90 -11.23 1.94
CA GLY A 594 3.71 -11.07 3.37
C GLY A 594 4.94 -10.54 4.12
N SER A 595 4.72 -10.08 5.37
CA SER A 595 5.73 -9.36 6.17
C SER A 595 6.84 -10.21 6.79
N ASP A 596 6.77 -11.54 6.68
CA ASP A 596 7.56 -12.47 7.50
C ASP A 596 8.57 -13.29 6.67
N SER A 597 9.22 -12.65 5.68
CA SER A 597 10.26 -13.30 4.88
C SER A 597 11.55 -13.46 5.69
N THR A 598 12.01 -14.70 5.88
CA THR A 598 13.26 -15.00 6.61
C THR A 598 14.52 -14.45 5.95
N PHE A 599 14.46 -14.06 4.67
CA PHE A 599 15.61 -13.57 3.90
C PHE A 599 15.71 -12.03 3.86
N LEU A 600 14.75 -11.33 4.45
CA LEU A 600 14.72 -9.87 4.48
C LEU A 600 14.59 -9.37 5.92
N PRO A 601 15.19 -8.21 6.23
CA PRO A 601 14.90 -7.53 7.48
C PRO A 601 13.45 -7.08 7.46
N THR A 602 12.76 -7.27 8.59
CA THR A 602 11.40 -6.74 8.77
C THR A 602 11.44 -5.23 8.98
N LEU A 603 10.30 -4.55 8.76
CA LEU A 603 10.18 -3.12 9.10
C LEU A 603 10.48 -2.85 10.57
N GLY A 604 10.09 -3.76 11.48
CA GLY A 604 10.38 -3.62 12.91
C GLY A 604 11.89 -3.65 13.19
N GLU A 605 12.60 -4.62 12.63
CA GLU A 605 14.07 -4.70 12.74
C GLU A 605 14.77 -3.47 12.13
N PHE A 606 14.22 -2.91 11.04
CA PHE A 606 14.74 -1.68 10.45
C PHE A 606 14.52 -0.46 11.36
N VAL A 607 13.33 -0.29 11.93
CA VAL A 607 13.05 0.79 12.88
C VAL A 607 13.91 0.66 14.14
N ASP A 608 14.09 -0.56 14.65
CA ASP A 608 14.98 -0.83 15.78
C ASP A 608 16.43 -0.45 15.45
N PHE A 609 16.93 -0.84 14.27
CA PHE A 609 18.25 -0.42 13.79
C PHE A 609 18.38 1.11 13.69
N VAL A 610 17.41 1.79 13.07
CA VAL A 610 17.44 3.24 12.91
C VAL A 610 17.40 3.94 14.28
N ARG A 611 16.57 3.44 15.21
CA ARG A 611 16.48 3.97 16.58
C ARG A 611 17.82 3.85 17.29
N ASP A 612 18.37 2.64 17.36
CA ASP A 612 19.55 2.35 18.17
C ASP A 612 20.80 3.05 17.59
N TYR A 613 20.97 3.01 16.27
CA TYR A 613 22.10 3.65 15.58
C TYR A 613 22.02 5.19 15.58
N ARG A 614 20.80 5.77 15.61
CA ARG A 614 20.61 7.23 15.79
C ARG A 614 21.14 7.71 17.14
N PHE A 615 20.93 6.94 18.21
CA PHE A 615 21.43 7.30 19.55
C PHE A 615 22.96 7.25 19.66
N GLU A 616 23.63 6.55 18.76
CA GLU A 616 25.09 6.54 18.62
C GLU A 616 25.64 7.78 17.86
N GLY A 617 24.77 8.69 17.41
CA GLY A 617 25.17 9.95 16.78
C GLY A 617 25.54 9.86 15.29
N GLN A 618 25.16 8.77 14.60
CA GLN A 618 25.71 8.42 13.29
C GLN A 618 24.87 8.85 12.06
N PHE A 619 23.64 9.33 12.22
CA PHE A 619 22.82 9.77 11.08
C PHE A 619 22.75 11.30 10.92
N ASP A 620 23.23 11.77 9.77
CA ASP A 620 22.95 13.12 9.29
C ASP A 620 21.49 13.29 8.84
N GLN A 621 21.11 14.50 8.42
CA GLN A 621 19.75 14.80 7.99
C GLN A 621 19.34 14.06 6.70
N VAL A 622 20.29 13.73 5.81
CA VAL A 622 20.01 13.01 4.56
C VAL A 622 19.66 11.55 4.86
N ALA A 623 20.44 10.91 5.74
CA ALA A 623 20.19 9.56 6.20
C ALA A 623 18.84 9.47 6.95
N ARG A 624 18.53 10.43 7.83
CA ARG A 624 17.23 10.48 8.52
C ARG A 624 16.06 10.62 7.55
N HIS A 625 16.18 11.51 6.56
CA HIS A 625 15.17 11.64 5.50
C HIS A 625 14.96 10.30 4.79
N ARG A 626 16.03 9.65 4.33
CA ARG A 626 15.90 8.38 3.60
C ARG A 626 15.34 7.25 4.49
N ALA A 627 15.72 7.19 5.76
CA ALA A 627 15.12 6.26 6.72
C ALA A 627 13.62 6.49 6.86
N GLY A 628 13.19 7.74 6.99
CA GLY A 628 11.79 8.13 7.04
C GLY A 628 10.99 7.68 5.82
N GLN A 629 11.54 7.87 4.61
CA GLN A 629 10.93 7.36 3.38
C GLN A 629 10.76 5.84 3.42
N LEU A 630 11.82 5.10 3.77
CA LEU A 630 11.78 3.65 3.85
C LEU A 630 10.76 3.15 4.89
N ILE A 631 10.66 3.81 6.05
CA ILE A 631 9.65 3.49 7.08
C ILE A 631 8.24 3.73 6.53
N ALA A 632 8.00 4.86 5.86
CA ALA A 632 6.71 5.18 5.24
C ALA A 632 6.34 4.14 4.16
N GLU A 633 7.27 3.82 3.26
CA GLU A 633 7.10 2.80 2.21
C GLU A 633 6.76 1.42 2.80
N GLY A 634 7.46 1.04 3.87
CA GLY A 634 7.25 -0.20 4.60
C GLY A 634 5.91 -0.30 5.30
N HIS A 635 5.54 0.76 6.00
CA HIS A 635 4.28 0.84 6.72
C HIS A 635 3.10 0.82 5.74
N ALA A 636 3.15 1.62 4.68
CA ALA A 636 2.15 1.63 3.62
C ALA A 636 2.00 0.27 2.92
N THR A 637 3.06 -0.53 2.82
CA THR A 637 2.98 -1.90 2.27
C THR A 637 2.19 -2.84 3.19
N LYS A 638 2.31 -2.70 4.53
CA LYS A 638 1.45 -3.43 5.49
C LYS A 638 -0.01 -3.01 5.35
N LEU A 639 -0.28 -1.71 5.22
CA LEU A 639 -1.61 -1.17 5.00
C LEU A 639 -2.23 -1.66 3.68
N LEU A 640 -1.43 -1.72 2.61
CA LEU A 640 -1.85 -2.26 1.31
C LEU A 640 -2.30 -3.73 1.44
N ASN A 641 -1.57 -4.55 2.20
CA ASN A 641 -1.93 -5.94 2.45
C ASN A 641 -3.24 -6.08 3.23
N LEU A 642 -3.42 -5.26 4.28
CA LEU A 642 -4.68 -5.20 5.03
C LEU A 642 -5.84 -4.81 4.09
N ARG A 643 -5.68 -3.70 3.36
CA ARG A 643 -6.68 -3.20 2.42
C ARG A 643 -7.03 -4.21 1.34
N SER A 644 -6.03 -4.88 0.75
CA SER A 644 -6.25 -5.96 -0.21
C SER A 644 -7.08 -7.12 0.37
N THR A 645 -6.87 -7.45 1.64
CA THR A 645 -7.61 -8.51 2.32
C THR A 645 -9.08 -8.12 2.47
N LEU A 646 -9.35 -6.87 2.86
CA LEU A 646 -10.70 -6.31 2.97
C LEU A 646 -11.43 -6.24 1.62
N LEU A 647 -10.73 -5.88 0.54
CA LEU A 647 -11.33 -5.82 -0.80
C LEU A 647 -11.63 -7.21 -1.39
N THR A 648 -10.78 -8.19 -1.10
CA THR A 648 -11.00 -9.58 -1.53
C THR A 648 -12.25 -10.15 -0.84
N LEU A 649 -12.47 -9.82 0.43
CA LEU A 649 -13.70 -10.18 1.16
C LEU A 649 -14.96 -9.62 0.49
N ALA A 650 -14.89 -8.43 -0.09
CA ALA A 650 -15.98 -7.79 -0.81
C ALA A 650 -16.18 -8.35 -2.25
N GLY A 651 -15.48 -9.43 -2.63
CA GLY A 651 -15.61 -10.09 -3.92
C GLY A 651 -14.59 -9.66 -4.99
N GLY A 652 -13.55 -8.90 -4.62
CA GLY A 652 -12.47 -8.48 -5.53
C GLY A 652 -11.50 -9.61 -5.92
N ASP A 653 -10.76 -9.42 -7.03
CA ASP A 653 -9.71 -10.36 -7.49
C ASP A 653 -8.45 -10.24 -6.61
N PRO A 654 -8.04 -11.31 -5.89
CA PRO A 654 -6.86 -11.28 -5.01
C PRO A 654 -5.51 -11.27 -5.76
N MET A 655 -5.49 -11.58 -7.06
CA MET A 655 -4.24 -11.86 -7.79
C MET A 655 -3.41 -10.62 -8.10
N ALA A 656 -4.06 -9.56 -8.57
CA ALA A 656 -3.38 -8.32 -8.92
C ALA A 656 -2.81 -7.58 -7.67
N PRO A 657 -3.56 -7.43 -6.57
CA PRO A 657 -3.03 -6.87 -5.33
C PRO A 657 -1.84 -7.64 -4.76
N ALA A 658 -1.86 -8.98 -4.84
CA ALA A 658 -0.73 -9.81 -4.38
C ALA A 658 0.56 -9.57 -5.19
N ALA A 659 0.44 -9.32 -6.50
CA ALA A 659 1.59 -9.00 -7.35
C ALA A 659 2.19 -7.62 -7.00
N ILE A 660 1.34 -6.61 -6.74
CA ILE A 660 1.79 -5.29 -6.26
C ILE A 660 2.49 -5.43 -4.91
N SER A 661 1.85 -6.12 -3.96
CA SER A 661 2.40 -6.36 -2.64
C SER A 661 3.78 -7.01 -2.69
N LYS A 662 3.93 -8.11 -3.46
CA LYS A 662 5.24 -8.75 -3.67
C LYS A 662 6.25 -7.76 -4.25
N LEU A 663 5.90 -7.04 -5.32
CA LEU A 663 6.82 -6.11 -5.98
C LEU A 663 7.35 -5.05 -5.01
N LEU A 664 6.46 -4.43 -4.23
CA LEU A 664 6.80 -3.36 -3.31
C LEU A 664 7.52 -3.89 -2.05
N SER A 665 7.00 -4.94 -1.41
CA SER A 665 7.62 -5.55 -0.22
C SER A 665 9.09 -5.92 -0.46
N MET A 666 9.40 -6.53 -1.62
CA MET A 666 10.77 -6.96 -1.91
C MET A 666 11.71 -5.77 -2.14
N ARG A 667 11.26 -4.73 -2.84
CA ARG A 667 12.05 -3.50 -3.05
C ARG A 667 12.32 -2.77 -1.75
N THR A 668 11.28 -2.59 -0.93
CA THR A 668 11.41 -1.90 0.36
C THR A 668 12.35 -2.67 1.31
N GLY A 669 12.22 -4.01 1.38
CA GLY A 669 13.12 -4.85 2.18
C GLY A 669 14.58 -4.80 1.73
N GLN A 670 14.84 -4.77 0.41
CA GLN A 670 16.19 -4.51 -0.13
C GLN A 670 16.69 -3.13 0.28
N GLY A 671 15.82 -2.11 0.20
CA GLY A 671 16.14 -0.74 0.60
C GLY A 671 16.56 -0.60 2.06
N TYR A 672 15.94 -1.35 2.98
CA TYR A 672 16.39 -1.40 4.39
C TYR A 672 17.83 -1.90 4.51
N ALA A 673 18.14 -3.01 3.82
CA ALA A 673 19.46 -3.62 3.88
C ALA A 673 20.53 -2.73 3.23
N GLU A 674 20.23 -2.12 2.08
CA GLU A 674 21.09 -1.15 1.41
C GLU A 674 21.37 0.06 2.31
N PHE A 675 20.32 0.61 2.94
CA PHE A 675 20.46 1.74 3.85
C PHE A 675 21.36 1.38 5.03
N ALA A 676 21.08 0.30 5.74
CA ALA A 676 21.86 -0.11 6.91
C ALA A 676 23.33 -0.36 6.55
N VAL A 677 23.60 -1.12 5.48
CA VAL A 677 24.97 -1.39 5.02
C VAL A 677 25.70 -0.10 4.66
N SER A 678 25.06 0.82 3.94
CA SER A 678 25.69 2.11 3.58
C SER A 678 25.98 2.99 4.81
N SER A 679 25.25 2.79 5.90
CA SER A 679 25.37 3.59 7.12
C SER A 679 26.58 3.22 7.98
N PHE A 680 27.15 2.02 7.81
CA PHE A 680 28.35 1.58 8.55
C PHE A 680 29.65 2.17 8.01
N GLY A 681 29.63 2.85 6.86
CA GLY A 681 30.87 3.32 6.21
C GLY A 681 31.83 2.16 5.94
N THR A 682 33.10 2.28 6.34
CA THR A 682 34.11 1.23 6.15
C THR A 682 33.77 -0.06 6.90
N ASP A 683 33.05 0.01 8.04
CA ASP A 683 32.71 -1.18 8.83
C ASP A 683 31.75 -2.13 8.09
N ALA A 684 31.14 -1.68 6.99
CA ALA A 684 30.37 -2.52 6.09
C ALA A 684 31.17 -3.70 5.49
N VAL A 685 32.52 -3.64 5.50
CA VAL A 685 33.36 -4.75 5.02
C VAL A 685 33.47 -5.91 6.02
N ILE A 686 32.95 -5.77 7.23
CA ILE A 686 32.93 -6.82 8.26
C ILE A 686 31.89 -7.87 7.85
N GLY A 687 32.36 -9.08 7.50
CA GLY A 687 31.51 -10.21 7.10
C GLY A 687 31.08 -11.15 8.25
N ASP A 688 31.43 -10.84 9.50
CA ASP A 688 31.04 -11.65 10.68
C ASP A 688 29.55 -11.44 11.00
N THR A 689 28.71 -12.44 10.73
CA THR A 689 27.24 -12.37 10.88
C THR A 689 26.77 -12.25 12.33
N GLU A 690 27.64 -12.53 13.30
CA GLU A 690 27.36 -12.29 14.73
C GLU A 690 27.49 -10.81 15.10
N ARG A 691 28.08 -9.99 14.22
CA ARG A 691 28.16 -8.53 14.37
C ARG A 691 27.11 -7.85 13.50
N LEU A 692 26.63 -6.70 13.97
CA LEU A 692 25.58 -5.94 13.30
C LEU A 692 25.89 -5.64 11.82
N PRO A 693 27.11 -5.15 11.43
CA PRO A 693 27.41 -4.93 10.02
C PRO A 693 27.36 -6.20 9.17
N GLY A 694 27.89 -7.33 9.68
CA GLY A 694 27.87 -8.59 8.95
C GLY A 694 26.47 -9.20 8.85
N LYS A 695 25.63 -9.06 9.88
CA LYS A 695 24.21 -9.46 9.83
C LYS A 695 23.46 -8.71 8.73
N TRP A 696 23.60 -7.38 8.67
CA TRP A 696 22.96 -6.55 7.64
C TRP A 696 23.59 -6.74 6.25
N GLY A 697 24.90 -7.01 6.18
CA GLY A 697 25.57 -7.43 4.95
C GLY A 697 24.99 -8.75 4.41
N GLU A 698 24.75 -9.73 5.28
CA GLU A 698 24.08 -10.97 4.89
C GLU A 698 22.64 -10.72 4.40
N TYR A 699 21.85 -9.89 5.08
CA TYR A 699 20.54 -9.47 4.57
C TYR A 699 20.64 -8.87 3.16
N LEU A 700 21.60 -7.97 2.93
CA LEU A 700 21.77 -7.34 1.62
C LEU A 700 22.09 -8.39 0.53
N LEU A 701 23.01 -9.31 0.79
CA LEU A 701 23.36 -10.37 -0.17
C LEU A 701 22.17 -11.31 -0.42
N ALA A 702 21.48 -11.76 0.64
CA ALA A 702 20.32 -12.65 0.52
C ALA A 702 19.14 -11.99 -0.20
N SER A 703 18.93 -10.69 0.06
CA SER A 703 17.79 -9.93 -0.44
C SER A 703 17.71 -9.88 -1.96
N ARG A 704 18.83 -10.01 -2.69
CA ARG A 704 18.86 -9.97 -4.17
C ARG A 704 18.09 -11.09 -4.83
N ALA A 705 17.93 -12.23 -4.16
CA ALA A 705 17.16 -13.34 -4.69
C ALA A 705 15.65 -13.03 -4.72
N THR A 706 15.16 -12.10 -3.89
CA THR A 706 13.72 -11.92 -3.66
C THR A 706 12.97 -11.25 -4.81
N THR A 707 13.68 -10.49 -5.64
CA THR A 707 13.18 -9.91 -6.90
C THR A 707 13.25 -10.90 -8.06
N ILE A 708 13.72 -12.14 -7.83
CA ILE A 708 13.88 -13.19 -8.84
C ILE A 708 12.93 -14.36 -8.57
N TYR A 709 12.97 -14.96 -7.37
CA TYR A 709 12.11 -16.11 -7.05
C TYR A 709 10.64 -15.70 -6.85
N GLY A 710 9.73 -16.67 -6.97
CA GLY A 710 8.28 -16.42 -6.96
C GLY A 710 7.79 -15.53 -8.11
N GLY A 711 8.56 -15.51 -9.21
CA GLY A 711 8.37 -14.66 -10.40
C GLY A 711 9.12 -13.33 -10.29
N THR A 712 9.91 -13.01 -11.31
CA THR A 712 10.75 -11.81 -11.34
C THR A 712 9.92 -10.52 -11.26
N SER A 713 10.56 -9.39 -10.92
CA SER A 713 9.90 -8.08 -10.94
C SER A 713 9.22 -7.78 -12.28
N GLU A 714 9.85 -8.13 -13.41
CA GLU A 714 9.27 -7.95 -14.76
C GLU A 714 8.03 -8.81 -14.98
N VAL A 715 8.03 -10.04 -14.45
CA VAL A 715 6.84 -10.91 -14.50
C VAL A 715 5.72 -10.33 -13.62
N GLN A 716 6.03 -9.79 -12.44
CA GLN A 716 5.03 -9.11 -11.61
C GLN A 716 4.46 -7.89 -12.33
N LEU A 717 5.31 -7.06 -12.95
CA LEU A 717 4.89 -5.89 -13.72
C LEU A 717 4.00 -6.27 -14.91
N ASN A 718 4.30 -7.37 -15.60
CA ASN A 718 3.42 -7.90 -16.65
C ASN A 718 2.06 -8.35 -16.09
N ILE A 719 2.04 -9.06 -14.96
CA ILE A 719 0.79 -9.48 -14.31
C ILE A 719 -0.05 -8.26 -13.91
N ILE A 720 0.57 -7.27 -13.28
CA ILE A 720 -0.10 -6.03 -12.85
C ILE A 720 -0.69 -5.32 -14.07
N ALA A 721 0.11 -5.09 -15.12
CA ALA A 721 -0.35 -4.44 -16.33
C ALA A 721 -1.50 -5.18 -17.03
N GLU A 722 -1.42 -6.50 -17.14
CA GLU A 722 -2.39 -7.30 -17.90
C GLU A 722 -3.67 -7.60 -17.11
N ARG A 723 -3.55 -7.86 -15.80
CA ARG A 723 -4.69 -8.25 -14.96
C ARG A 723 -5.40 -7.05 -14.32
N LEU A 724 -4.64 -6.05 -13.88
CA LEU A 724 -5.21 -4.88 -13.22
C LEU A 724 -5.55 -3.78 -14.21
N LEU A 725 -4.60 -3.45 -15.09
CA LEU A 725 -4.80 -2.37 -16.07
C LEU A 725 -5.41 -2.86 -17.38
N GLY A 726 -5.47 -4.17 -17.64
CA GLY A 726 -6.01 -4.71 -18.89
C GLY A 726 -5.18 -4.35 -20.13
N LEU A 727 -3.87 -4.11 -19.96
CA LEU A 727 -2.98 -3.88 -21.09
C LEU A 727 -2.82 -5.17 -21.90
N PRO A 728 -2.65 -5.07 -23.23
CA PRO A 728 -2.51 -6.24 -24.10
C PRO A 728 -1.24 -7.03 -23.79
N ARG A 729 -1.30 -8.36 -23.97
CA ARG A 729 -0.15 -9.26 -23.80
C ARG A 729 0.94 -8.98 -24.83
N ASP A 730 2.17 -9.27 -24.44
CA ASP A 730 3.29 -9.32 -25.39
C ASP A 730 3.05 -10.48 -26.38
N PRO A 731 3.42 -10.34 -27.66
CA PRO A 731 3.22 -11.37 -28.68
C PRO A 731 4.09 -12.62 -28.48
#